data_AF-A0A7J3XAF2-F1
#
_entry.id   AF-A0A7J3XAF2-F1
#
_cell.length_a   1.000
_cell.length_b   1.000
_cell.length_c   1.000
_cell.angle_alpha   90.00
_cell.angle_beta   90.00
_cell.angle_gamma   90.00
#
_symmetry.space_group_name_H-M   'P 1'
#
loop_
_entity.id
_entity.type
_entity.pdbx_description
1 polymer ?
#
loop_
_entity_poly.entity_id
_entity_poly.type
_entity_poly.pdbx_seq_one_letter_code
_entity_poly.pdbx_strand_id
1 'polypeptide(L)'
;MNLREAISRTAALAIVAIIVIAVVVGVAVYLTTLPAPTPTPTPTPTPTPTPPPKPALHTQVLYLIVDDEMTRISLYKAGVADIAAVTPARWKDVNLTPVDGHKLLLIIDKEKPRLTIQYVLLNTMREPFNIPEVRQALAYAVPYGTILDQIFGGLYTSLYTIVPKGMFGYTEYGIIKYEFNEAKAREIIGKLKEQGFDPGKYSITVIYNLGNTARAQIAALLQNFWTRLGFKVFVEVYSWPEFLDRVDHFNYDVSLIGWIPDYLDPDNYLMPFVWGGAEFTELKYYKDVAPADVGRYVSKVERAIETEKFIVVVGPKGTGATYTGPTGKPLIVVSYVLDEEKTAKNWEEPVAFVTIGAAGWKDVPVSALVKLSRMVLDPEVREAIINAAVIVFNNEAVMILLGQAVTGRNYGSWVQNMYYPLSAFARYDLVWETPDAPVGDTGVLGIKNDPQTMVIATFGWPDTFDPAKSYESFGWEIFWQIYSKPVTYRYEEIEPEPEIAVAWAFSEDATELYFVIRGGVVAYDPWNDKTYPIDATDVLFSCWRIVRLNLPGSAAWMFSDFIDMDASTVLTEEEFKQELAKGLTAVYRGKEKVVKSLDELLNFFGYKGPTAGVVKFKLYFPYPPILHIFTTAIASVIPMEYALGDKYEAALAESNYGKNPSAWAKYVIPGEEDPSYRLLKDKPVSTGPYYVADYREGSYILLKLNKYYWNATLWEQLYGYKP
;
A
#
# COMPACT_ATOMS: atom_id res chain seq x y z
N MET A 1 -11.88 70.63 -4.20
CA MET A 1 -12.43 69.42 -3.55
C MET A 1 -13.95 69.55 -3.59
N ASN A 2 -14.62 68.72 -4.37
CA ASN A 2 -15.91 69.02 -5.00
C ASN A 2 -17.11 68.47 -4.19
N LEU A 3 -18.22 69.20 -4.28
CA LEU A 3 -19.49 69.14 -3.53
C LEU A 3 -20.34 67.86 -3.79
N ARG A 4 -19.72 66.67 -3.83
CA ARG A 4 -20.39 65.37 -4.10
C ARG A 4 -20.33 64.33 -2.98
N GLU A 5 -19.70 64.63 -1.84
CA GLU A 5 -19.59 63.68 -0.70
C GLU A 5 -20.51 63.96 0.50
N ALA A 6 -21.38 64.97 0.44
CA ALA A 6 -22.25 65.35 1.58
C ALA A 6 -23.70 64.79 1.54
N ILE A 7 -24.09 63.99 0.54
CA ILE A 7 -25.50 63.51 0.38
C ILE A 7 -25.66 61.98 0.57
N SER A 8 -24.59 61.21 0.80
CA SER A 8 -24.67 59.74 0.81
C SER A 8 -24.85 59.07 2.19
N ARG A 9 -25.05 59.80 3.29
CA ARG A 9 -25.21 59.19 4.64
C ARG A 9 -26.60 59.31 5.26
N THR A 10 -27.49 60.13 4.71
CA THR A 10 -28.86 60.32 5.26
C THR A 10 -29.91 59.44 4.57
N ALA A 11 -29.67 58.95 3.35
CA ALA A 11 -30.61 58.07 2.64
C ALA A 11 -30.50 56.58 3.04
N ALA A 12 -29.34 56.13 3.56
CA ALA A 12 -29.13 54.74 3.94
C ALA A 12 -29.75 54.37 5.30
N LEU A 13 -29.93 55.34 6.21
CA LEU A 13 -30.54 55.11 7.53
C LEU A 13 -32.08 55.10 7.50
N ALA A 14 -32.71 55.76 6.52
CA ALA A 14 -34.17 55.77 6.38
C ALA A 14 -34.73 54.46 5.79
N ILE A 15 -33.98 53.76 4.95
CA ILE A 15 -34.41 52.50 4.32
C ILE A 15 -34.33 51.31 5.31
N VAL A 16 -33.36 51.33 6.23
CA VAL A 16 -33.22 50.27 7.26
C VAL A 16 -34.30 50.39 8.35
N ALA A 17 -34.76 51.60 8.69
CA ALA A 17 -35.82 51.79 9.69
C ALA A 17 -37.22 51.38 9.18
N ILE A 18 -37.52 51.54 7.89
CA ILE A 18 -38.83 51.19 7.30
C ILE A 18 -39.00 49.66 7.17
N ILE A 19 -37.91 48.92 6.91
CA ILE A 19 -37.95 47.45 6.80
C ILE A 19 -38.18 46.77 8.17
N VAL A 20 -37.64 47.34 9.26
CA VAL A 20 -37.81 46.78 10.61
C VAL A 20 -39.24 47.00 11.14
N ILE A 21 -39.88 48.14 10.81
CA ILE A 21 -41.26 48.42 11.27
C ILE A 21 -42.29 47.57 10.50
N ALA A 22 -42.08 47.30 9.21
CA ALA A 22 -43.00 46.45 8.42
C ALA A 22 -43.00 44.98 8.88
N VAL A 23 -41.85 44.45 9.31
CA VAL A 23 -41.73 43.07 9.82
C VAL A 23 -42.37 42.93 11.21
N VAL A 24 -42.21 43.92 12.09
CA VAL A 24 -42.78 43.87 13.45
C VAL A 24 -44.31 44.00 13.45
N VAL A 25 -44.88 44.83 12.55
CA VAL A 25 -46.35 44.96 12.43
C VAL A 25 -46.97 43.73 11.72
N GLY A 26 -46.28 43.14 10.74
CA GLY A 26 -46.74 41.92 10.06
C GLY A 26 -46.84 40.70 10.99
N VAL A 27 -45.90 40.56 11.93
CA VAL A 27 -45.92 39.47 12.93
C VAL A 27 -47.00 39.69 13.99
N ALA A 28 -47.24 40.94 14.41
CA ALA A 28 -48.27 41.25 15.41
C ALA A 28 -49.71 41.00 14.90
N VAL A 29 -49.99 41.27 13.62
CA VAL A 29 -51.32 41.03 13.03
C VAL A 29 -51.58 39.52 12.83
N TYR A 30 -50.57 38.74 12.42
CA TYR A 30 -50.69 37.28 12.26
C TYR A 30 -51.00 36.55 13.58
N LEU A 31 -50.48 37.05 14.71
CA LEU A 31 -50.68 36.44 16.03
C LEU A 31 -52.07 36.69 16.64
N THR A 32 -52.85 37.65 16.11
CA THR A 32 -54.19 38.00 16.64
C THR A 32 -55.34 37.27 15.95
N THR A 33 -55.07 36.50 14.88
CA THR A 33 -56.10 35.79 14.09
C THR A 33 -56.05 34.26 14.22
N LEU A 34 -55.25 33.71 15.15
CA LEU A 34 -55.20 32.26 15.39
C LEU A 34 -56.34 31.81 16.32
N PRO A 35 -57.13 30.78 15.95
CA PRO A 35 -58.20 30.25 16.80
C PRO A 35 -57.64 29.58 18.06
N ALA A 36 -58.44 29.59 19.14
CA ALA A 36 -58.04 29.09 20.46
C ALA A 36 -57.65 27.60 20.44
N PRO A 37 -56.58 27.20 21.18
CA PRO A 37 -56.10 25.83 21.20
C PRO A 37 -57.03 24.90 22.00
N THR A 38 -57.34 23.74 21.40
CA THR A 38 -57.89 22.55 22.07
C THR A 38 -56.94 22.09 23.20
N PRO A 39 -57.43 21.56 24.35
CA PRO A 39 -56.54 21.09 25.42
C PRO A 39 -55.56 20.02 24.93
N THR A 40 -54.28 20.33 25.06
CA THR A 40 -53.14 19.46 24.69
C THR A 40 -53.03 18.29 25.68
N PRO A 41 -52.77 17.05 25.21
CA PRO A 41 -52.41 15.94 26.09
C PRO A 41 -51.12 16.26 26.85
N THR A 42 -51.01 15.78 28.08
CA THR A 42 -49.77 15.82 28.88
C THR A 42 -48.58 15.40 28.01
N PRO A 43 -47.48 16.18 27.96
CA PRO A 43 -46.31 15.78 27.19
C PRO A 43 -45.73 14.50 27.79
N THR A 44 -45.77 13.41 27.01
CA THR A 44 -44.92 12.25 27.24
C THR A 44 -43.48 12.76 27.30
N PRO A 45 -42.66 12.36 28.30
CA PRO A 45 -41.26 12.75 28.33
C PRO A 45 -40.63 12.40 26.99
N THR A 46 -40.06 13.40 26.31
CA THR A 46 -39.16 13.17 25.19
C THR A 46 -38.13 12.16 25.68
N PRO A 47 -37.97 10.99 25.03
CA PRO A 47 -36.91 10.07 25.41
C PRO A 47 -35.62 10.88 25.35
N THR A 48 -34.93 10.99 26.48
CA THR A 48 -33.52 11.40 26.50
C THR A 48 -32.86 10.65 25.35
N PRO A 49 -32.14 11.31 24.42
CA PRO A 49 -31.41 10.59 23.39
C PRO A 49 -30.62 9.51 24.09
N THR A 50 -30.92 8.25 23.78
CA THR A 50 -30.21 7.12 24.34
C THR A 50 -28.73 7.43 24.13
N PRO A 51 -27.89 7.44 25.19
CA PRO A 51 -26.46 7.62 24.98
C PRO A 51 -26.04 6.63 23.90
N PRO A 52 -25.20 7.04 22.93
CA PRO A 52 -24.77 6.13 21.87
C PRO A 52 -24.31 4.82 22.54
N PRO A 53 -24.76 3.66 22.03
CA PRO A 53 -24.43 2.38 22.64
C PRO A 53 -22.92 2.32 22.85
N LYS A 54 -22.52 1.97 24.08
CA LYS A 54 -21.10 1.91 24.43
C LYS A 54 -20.46 0.83 23.55
N PRO A 55 -19.40 1.15 22.77
CA PRO A 55 -18.71 0.17 21.96
C PRO A 55 -18.26 -1.01 22.83
N ALA A 56 -18.67 -2.23 22.46
CA ALA A 56 -18.10 -3.44 23.02
C ALA A 56 -16.85 -3.78 22.20
N LEU A 57 -15.68 -3.79 22.86
CA LEU A 57 -14.48 -4.31 22.21
C LEU A 57 -14.61 -5.83 22.07
N HIS A 58 -14.17 -6.36 20.94
CA HIS A 58 -13.90 -7.78 20.77
C HIS A 58 -12.84 -8.25 21.78
N THR A 59 -13.26 -9.09 22.72
CA THR A 59 -12.34 -9.80 23.62
C THR A 59 -11.59 -10.93 22.91
N GLN A 60 -12.10 -11.35 21.75
CA GLN A 60 -11.52 -12.37 20.91
C GLN A 60 -11.95 -12.21 19.45
N VAL A 61 -11.12 -12.71 18.54
CA VAL A 61 -11.40 -12.79 17.11
C VAL A 61 -11.22 -14.25 16.69
N LEU A 62 -12.21 -14.83 16.03
CA LEU A 62 -12.17 -16.21 15.55
C LEU A 62 -12.20 -16.24 14.03
N TYR A 63 -11.12 -16.74 13.43
CA TYR A 63 -11.11 -17.10 12.01
C TYR A 63 -11.62 -18.53 11.87
N LEU A 64 -12.70 -18.71 11.13
CA LEU A 64 -13.21 -20.01 10.69
C LEU A 64 -12.68 -20.29 9.28
N ILE A 65 -11.90 -21.36 9.15
CA ILE A 65 -11.31 -21.76 7.86
C ILE A 65 -12.23 -22.78 7.19
N VAL A 66 -12.83 -22.37 6.08
CA VAL A 66 -13.84 -23.14 5.35
C VAL A 66 -13.58 -22.96 3.85
N ASP A 67 -13.02 -23.96 3.18
CA ASP A 67 -12.65 -23.83 1.75
C ASP A 67 -13.85 -23.77 0.80
N ASP A 68 -14.95 -24.44 1.14
CA ASP A 68 -16.18 -24.41 0.35
C ASP A 68 -16.91 -23.07 0.49
N GLU A 69 -17.00 -22.32 -0.62
CA GLU A 69 -17.61 -20.99 -0.64
C GLU A 69 -19.09 -21.00 -0.23
N MET A 70 -19.86 -22.01 -0.66
CA MET A 70 -21.29 -22.07 -0.35
C MET A 70 -21.53 -22.31 1.13
N THR A 71 -20.65 -23.05 1.79
CA THR A 71 -20.64 -23.22 3.25
C THR A 71 -20.33 -21.90 3.94
N ARG A 72 -19.31 -21.15 3.50
CA ARG A 72 -19.03 -19.79 4.03
C ARG A 72 -20.22 -18.85 3.88
N ILE A 73 -20.84 -18.83 2.69
CA ILE A 73 -22.05 -18.02 2.43
C ILE A 73 -23.19 -18.43 3.38
N SER A 74 -23.37 -19.73 3.62
CA SER A 74 -24.43 -20.24 4.50
C SER A 74 -24.19 -19.82 5.95
N LEU A 75 -22.97 -19.93 6.45
CA LEU A 75 -22.57 -19.42 7.78
C LEU A 75 -22.84 -17.92 7.89
N TYR A 76 -22.47 -17.17 6.86
CA TYR A 76 -22.64 -15.72 6.84
C TYR A 76 -24.12 -15.30 6.88
N LYS A 77 -24.95 -15.92 6.04
CA LYS A 77 -26.40 -15.70 5.99
C LYS A 77 -27.12 -16.14 7.28
N ALA A 78 -26.52 -17.03 8.05
CA ALA A 78 -27.02 -17.49 9.33
C ALA A 78 -26.58 -16.61 10.52
N GLY A 79 -25.75 -15.57 10.29
CA GLY A 79 -25.21 -14.73 11.37
C GLY A 79 -24.10 -15.40 12.20
N VAL A 80 -23.54 -16.51 11.72
CA VAL A 80 -22.42 -17.21 12.37
C VAL A 80 -21.09 -16.49 12.17
N ALA A 81 -20.99 -15.63 11.16
CA ALA A 81 -19.82 -14.80 10.89
C ALA A 81 -20.24 -13.35 10.62
N ASP A 82 -19.40 -12.39 11.00
CA ASP A 82 -19.61 -10.96 10.75
C ASP A 82 -19.06 -10.54 9.39
N ILE A 83 -18.02 -11.25 8.96
CA ILE A 83 -17.34 -11.10 7.68
C ILE A 83 -17.16 -12.49 7.09
N ALA A 84 -17.41 -12.63 5.79
CA ALA A 84 -17.10 -13.86 5.09
C ALA A 84 -16.45 -13.60 3.73
N ALA A 85 -15.45 -14.39 3.37
CA ALA A 85 -14.85 -14.30 2.04
C ALA A 85 -15.81 -14.85 0.96
N VAL A 86 -16.40 -13.93 0.16
CA VAL A 86 -17.38 -14.22 -0.89
C VAL A 86 -16.87 -13.70 -2.23
N THR A 87 -16.97 -14.51 -3.29
CA THR A 87 -16.55 -14.13 -4.64
C THR A 87 -17.41 -12.97 -5.15
N PRO A 88 -16.83 -11.97 -5.83
CA PRO A 88 -17.55 -10.76 -6.27
C PRO A 88 -18.83 -11.03 -7.06
N ALA A 89 -18.82 -12.05 -7.93
CA ALA A 89 -19.98 -12.46 -8.73
C ALA A 89 -21.20 -12.89 -7.89
N ARG A 90 -20.98 -13.36 -6.66
CA ARG A 90 -22.00 -13.80 -5.70
C ARG A 90 -22.48 -12.67 -4.78
N TRP A 91 -21.83 -11.50 -4.77
CA TRP A 91 -22.16 -10.44 -3.81
C TRP A 91 -23.63 -10.02 -3.89
N LYS A 92 -24.19 -9.92 -5.10
CA LYS A 92 -25.62 -9.63 -5.31
C LYS A 92 -26.57 -10.66 -4.70
N ASP A 93 -26.12 -11.92 -4.54
CA ASP A 93 -26.93 -13.02 -3.99
C ASP A 93 -26.88 -13.04 -2.44
N VAL A 94 -25.92 -12.32 -1.85
CA VAL A 94 -25.65 -12.27 -0.40
C VAL A 94 -26.01 -10.91 0.19
N ASN A 95 -25.83 -9.83 -0.57
CA ASN A 95 -26.07 -8.47 -0.11
C ASN A 95 -27.54 -8.28 0.33
N LEU A 96 -27.73 -7.52 1.41
CA LEU A 96 -29.03 -7.23 2.02
C LEU A 96 -29.75 -8.46 2.58
N THR A 97 -29.10 -9.63 2.71
CA THR A 97 -29.68 -10.78 3.43
C THR A 97 -30.01 -10.34 4.86
N PRO A 98 -31.27 -10.48 5.33
CA PRO A 98 -31.65 -10.15 6.70
C PRO A 98 -31.07 -11.18 7.69
N VAL A 99 -30.57 -10.70 8.83
CA VAL A 99 -30.03 -11.51 9.93
C VAL A 99 -30.45 -10.85 11.24
N ASP A 100 -31.37 -11.46 12.00
CA ASP A 100 -31.81 -11.00 13.33
C ASP A 100 -32.07 -9.47 13.48
N GLY A 101 -32.80 -8.89 12.53
CA GLY A 101 -33.13 -7.45 12.52
C GLY A 101 -32.07 -6.55 11.86
N HIS A 102 -30.93 -7.13 11.50
CA HIS A 102 -29.85 -6.52 10.73
C HIS A 102 -29.82 -7.05 9.29
N LYS A 103 -28.79 -6.66 8.53
CA LYS A 103 -28.54 -7.18 7.18
C LYS A 103 -27.07 -7.25 6.84
N LEU A 104 -26.72 -8.14 5.92
CA LEU A 104 -25.37 -8.20 5.34
C LEU A 104 -25.15 -7.04 4.36
N LEU A 105 -23.97 -6.40 4.41
CA LEU A 105 -23.60 -5.29 3.55
C LEU A 105 -22.41 -5.66 2.67
N LEU A 106 -22.67 -5.88 1.39
CA LEU A 106 -21.65 -6.12 0.35
C LEU A 106 -21.70 -4.98 -0.65
N ILE A 107 -20.91 -3.94 -0.41
CA ILE A 107 -21.00 -2.63 -1.09
C ILE A 107 -19.72 -2.39 -1.90
N ILE A 108 -19.89 -2.15 -3.19
CA ILE A 108 -18.80 -1.72 -4.08
C ILE A 108 -18.72 -0.20 -4.07
N ASP A 109 -17.58 0.35 -3.66
CA ASP A 109 -17.33 1.79 -3.62
C ASP A 109 -16.34 2.19 -4.72
N LYS A 110 -16.86 2.54 -5.90
CA LYS A 110 -16.05 2.88 -7.08
C LYS A 110 -15.22 4.17 -6.91
N GLU A 111 -15.58 5.02 -5.95
CA GLU A 111 -14.85 6.27 -5.68
C GLU A 111 -13.65 6.05 -4.75
N LYS A 112 -13.54 4.86 -4.13
CA LYS A 112 -12.41 4.46 -3.31
C LYS A 112 -11.54 3.43 -4.07
N PRO A 113 -10.60 3.87 -4.92
CA PRO A 113 -9.70 2.95 -5.61
C PRO A 113 -8.78 2.24 -4.60
N ARG A 114 -8.52 0.96 -4.86
CA ARG A 114 -7.49 0.14 -4.21
C ARG A 114 -6.27 0.13 -5.11
N LEU A 115 -5.08 -0.12 -4.57
CA LEU A 115 -3.88 -0.06 -5.38
C LEU A 115 -3.66 -1.31 -6.23
N THR A 116 -4.43 -2.37 -6.02
CA THR A 116 -4.32 -3.60 -6.81
C THR A 116 -4.70 -3.38 -8.28
N ILE A 117 -3.86 -3.87 -9.20
CA ILE A 117 -4.07 -3.79 -10.64
C ILE A 117 -4.18 -5.18 -11.29
N GLN A 118 -4.89 -5.27 -12.41
CA GLN A 118 -4.90 -6.43 -13.30
C GLN A 118 -4.37 -6.01 -14.67
N TYR A 119 -3.53 -6.83 -15.27
CA TYR A 119 -2.85 -6.47 -16.52
C TYR A 119 -2.49 -7.68 -17.37
N VAL A 120 -2.06 -7.36 -18.59
CA VAL A 120 -1.48 -8.28 -19.56
C VAL A 120 -0.03 -7.89 -19.79
N LEU A 121 0.90 -8.79 -19.47
CA LEU A 121 2.31 -8.63 -19.85
C LEU A 121 2.51 -9.09 -21.28
N LEU A 122 3.30 -8.32 -22.03
CA LEU A 122 3.75 -8.63 -23.38
C LEU A 122 5.26 -8.79 -23.32
N ASN A 123 5.79 -9.92 -23.78
CA ASN A 123 7.24 -10.14 -23.78
C ASN A 123 7.91 -9.29 -24.88
N THR A 124 8.31 -8.07 -24.54
CA THR A 124 8.86 -7.08 -25.50
C THR A 124 10.22 -7.45 -26.08
N MET A 125 10.87 -8.49 -25.56
CA MET A 125 12.13 -9.01 -26.09
C MET A 125 11.94 -9.90 -27.32
N ARG A 126 10.70 -10.19 -27.71
CA ARG A 126 10.38 -11.12 -28.82
C ARG A 126 9.48 -10.45 -29.85
N GLU A 127 9.65 -10.82 -31.12
CA GLU A 127 8.67 -10.47 -32.14
C GLU A 127 7.33 -11.20 -31.90
N PRO A 128 6.18 -10.57 -32.16
CA PRO A 128 6.03 -9.22 -32.70
C PRO A 128 5.89 -8.13 -31.61
N PHE A 129 6.07 -8.48 -30.33
CA PHE A 129 5.86 -7.57 -29.20
C PHE A 129 6.98 -6.54 -29.01
N ASN A 130 8.13 -6.70 -29.67
CA ASN A 130 9.15 -5.65 -29.76
C ASN A 130 8.67 -4.43 -30.58
N ILE A 131 7.63 -4.57 -31.42
CA ILE A 131 7.07 -3.49 -32.23
C ILE A 131 5.98 -2.73 -31.43
N PRO A 132 6.16 -1.44 -31.09
CA PRO A 132 5.20 -0.67 -30.31
C PRO A 132 3.79 -0.63 -30.94
N GLU A 133 3.70 -0.46 -32.25
CA GLU A 133 2.43 -0.39 -32.97
C GLU A 133 1.63 -1.69 -32.87
N VAL A 134 2.29 -2.85 -32.81
CA VAL A 134 1.61 -4.13 -32.55
C VAL A 134 1.02 -4.13 -31.15
N ARG A 135 1.78 -3.72 -30.13
CA ARG A 135 1.29 -3.65 -28.74
C ARG A 135 0.10 -2.70 -28.62
N GLN A 136 0.17 -1.53 -29.27
CA GLN A 136 -0.92 -0.55 -29.33
C GLN A 136 -2.17 -1.14 -30.00
N ALA A 137 -2.02 -1.85 -31.12
CA ALA A 137 -3.15 -2.49 -31.79
C ALA A 137 -3.80 -3.58 -30.92
N LEU A 138 -3.00 -4.38 -30.23
CA LEU A 138 -3.49 -5.40 -29.29
C LEU A 138 -4.25 -4.76 -28.12
N ALA A 139 -3.77 -3.64 -27.57
CA ALA A 139 -4.44 -2.88 -26.52
C ALA A 139 -5.81 -2.34 -26.97
N TYR A 140 -5.90 -1.71 -28.15
CA TYR A 140 -7.19 -1.25 -28.70
C TYR A 140 -8.17 -2.40 -29.01
N ALA A 141 -7.70 -3.64 -29.15
CA ALA A 141 -8.54 -4.82 -29.38
C ALA A 141 -9.03 -5.48 -28.08
N VAL A 142 -8.68 -4.97 -26.89
CA VAL A 142 -9.15 -5.53 -25.62
C VAL A 142 -10.56 -5.02 -25.26
N PRO A 143 -11.54 -5.90 -24.98
CA PRO A 143 -12.90 -5.52 -24.63
C PRO A 143 -13.03 -5.10 -23.16
N TYR A 144 -12.38 -4.00 -22.76
CA TYR A 144 -12.26 -3.56 -21.36
C TYR A 144 -13.59 -3.51 -20.59
N GLY A 145 -14.65 -2.94 -21.17
CA GLY A 145 -15.95 -2.86 -20.49
C GLY A 145 -16.55 -4.22 -20.14
N THR A 146 -16.40 -5.21 -21.03
CA THR A 146 -16.85 -6.59 -20.74
C THR A 146 -16.06 -7.19 -19.57
N ILE A 147 -14.75 -6.95 -19.54
CA ILE A 147 -13.87 -7.45 -18.47
C ILE A 147 -14.25 -6.81 -17.13
N LEU A 148 -14.38 -5.49 -17.07
CA LEU A 148 -14.66 -4.75 -15.84
C LEU A 148 -16.06 -5.05 -15.28
N ASP A 149 -17.09 -5.05 -16.14
CA ASP A 149 -18.48 -5.17 -15.68
C ASP A 149 -18.92 -6.63 -15.48
N GLN A 150 -18.55 -7.53 -16.39
CA GLN A 150 -19.06 -8.91 -16.39
C GLN A 150 -18.13 -9.89 -15.70
N ILE A 151 -16.83 -9.82 -15.97
CA ILE A 151 -15.84 -10.76 -15.39
C ILE A 151 -15.49 -10.36 -13.96
N PHE A 152 -15.16 -9.08 -13.75
CA PHE A 152 -14.82 -8.56 -12.43
C PHE A 152 -16.03 -8.12 -11.59
N GLY A 153 -17.24 -8.13 -12.16
CA GLY A 153 -18.47 -7.81 -11.44
C GLY A 153 -18.50 -6.39 -10.86
N GLY A 154 -17.77 -5.45 -11.48
CA GLY A 154 -17.69 -4.06 -11.04
C GLY A 154 -16.72 -3.76 -9.89
N LEU A 155 -15.99 -4.75 -9.36
CA LEU A 155 -14.92 -4.53 -8.36
C LEU A 155 -13.63 -3.97 -8.93
N TYR A 156 -13.57 -3.77 -10.24
CA TYR A 156 -12.46 -3.10 -10.90
C TYR A 156 -13.00 -1.94 -11.74
N THR A 157 -12.23 -0.87 -11.82
CA THR A 157 -12.47 0.31 -12.68
C THR A 157 -11.33 0.45 -13.70
N SER A 158 -11.53 1.28 -14.71
CA SER A 158 -10.52 1.56 -15.73
C SER A 158 -9.26 2.16 -15.12
N LEU A 159 -8.10 1.70 -15.58
CA LEU A 159 -6.79 2.26 -15.26
C LEU A 159 -5.96 2.31 -16.53
N TYR A 160 -5.30 3.45 -16.77
CA TYR A 160 -4.49 3.68 -17.98
C TYR A 160 -3.00 3.86 -17.70
N THR A 161 -2.61 3.92 -16.42
CA THR A 161 -1.23 4.15 -15.98
C THR A 161 -0.72 3.03 -15.09
N ILE A 162 0.59 2.75 -15.17
CA ILE A 162 1.22 1.73 -14.33
C ILE A 162 1.16 2.10 -12.84
N VAL A 163 1.23 3.40 -12.53
CA VAL A 163 0.95 3.91 -11.18
C VAL A 163 -0.58 3.99 -11.00
N PRO A 164 -1.17 3.29 -10.01
CA PRO A 164 -2.61 3.28 -9.79
C PRO A 164 -3.17 4.61 -9.26
N LYS A 165 -4.45 4.90 -9.52
CA LYS A 165 -5.15 6.08 -8.98
C LYS A 165 -5.15 6.05 -7.44
N GLY A 166 -4.89 7.20 -6.81
CA GLY A 166 -4.80 7.32 -5.36
C GLY A 166 -3.39 7.15 -4.79
N MET A 167 -2.39 6.87 -5.65
CA MET A 167 -0.97 6.87 -5.28
C MET A 167 -0.29 8.16 -5.75
N PHE A 168 0.73 8.61 -5.00
CA PHE A 168 1.65 9.66 -5.44
C PHE A 168 2.20 9.36 -6.86
N GLY A 169 2.42 10.37 -7.70
CA GLY A 169 2.93 10.16 -9.05
C GLY A 169 1.92 9.56 -10.06
N TYR A 170 0.67 9.33 -9.66
CA TYR A 170 -0.42 9.09 -10.61
C TYR A 170 -0.63 10.34 -11.49
N THR A 171 -0.86 10.16 -12.79
CA THR A 171 -1.18 11.26 -13.70
C THR A 171 -2.07 10.76 -14.83
N GLU A 172 -2.94 11.63 -15.35
CA GLU A 172 -3.59 11.40 -16.65
C GLU A 172 -2.99 12.29 -17.75
N TYR A 173 -2.06 13.19 -17.41
CA TYR A 173 -1.43 14.09 -18.37
C TYR A 173 -0.57 13.27 -19.34
N GLY A 174 -0.76 13.48 -20.64
CA GLY A 174 0.04 12.81 -21.68
C GLY A 174 -0.21 11.30 -21.79
N ILE A 175 -1.20 10.76 -21.10
CA ILE A 175 -1.56 9.33 -21.11
C ILE A 175 -2.51 9.02 -22.27
N ILE A 176 -2.18 7.99 -23.05
CA ILE A 176 -3.08 7.39 -24.03
C ILE A 176 -4.09 6.51 -23.30
N LYS A 177 -5.37 6.86 -23.42
CA LYS A 177 -6.50 6.07 -22.92
C LYS A 177 -6.85 4.98 -23.94
N TYR A 178 -6.27 3.79 -23.77
CA TYR A 178 -6.64 2.63 -24.59
C TYR A 178 -8.03 2.14 -24.20
N GLU A 179 -9.00 2.42 -25.05
CA GLU A 179 -10.36 1.91 -24.96
C GLU A 179 -10.62 0.92 -26.09
N PHE A 180 -11.64 0.07 -25.95
CA PHE A 180 -11.95 -0.91 -26.99
C PHE A 180 -12.32 -0.21 -28.30
N ASN A 181 -11.47 -0.34 -29.31
CA ASN A 181 -11.65 0.21 -30.64
C ASN A 181 -11.04 -0.72 -31.70
N GLU A 182 -11.82 -1.72 -32.09
CA GLU A 182 -11.40 -2.73 -33.07
C GLU A 182 -11.09 -2.13 -34.46
N ALA A 183 -11.70 -1.00 -34.82
CA ALA A 183 -11.43 -0.31 -36.08
C ALA A 183 -10.02 0.32 -36.07
N LYS A 184 -9.64 1.00 -34.99
CA LYS A 184 -8.31 1.57 -34.81
C LYS A 184 -7.24 0.48 -34.73
N ALA A 185 -7.51 -0.62 -34.03
CA ALA A 185 -6.61 -1.79 -34.01
C ALA A 185 -6.34 -2.32 -35.42
N ARG A 186 -7.38 -2.49 -36.24
CA ARG A 186 -7.25 -2.90 -37.64
C ARG A 186 -6.51 -1.88 -38.50
N GLU A 187 -6.73 -0.59 -38.29
CA GLU A 187 -6.04 0.49 -39.01
C GLU A 187 -4.52 0.41 -38.77
N ILE A 188 -4.10 0.28 -37.50
CA ILE A 188 -2.68 0.17 -37.14
C ILE A 188 -2.04 -1.07 -37.79
N ILE A 189 -2.69 -2.23 -37.69
CA ILE A 189 -2.21 -3.46 -38.34
C ILE A 189 -2.20 -3.32 -39.87
N GLY A 190 -3.17 -2.61 -40.45
CA GLY A 190 -3.21 -2.30 -41.88
C GLY A 190 -1.99 -1.51 -42.35
N LYS A 191 -1.62 -0.45 -41.62
CA LYS A 191 -0.41 0.34 -41.89
C LYS A 191 0.87 -0.49 -41.79
N LEU A 192 0.95 -1.39 -40.81
CA LEU A 192 2.07 -2.32 -40.71
C LEU A 192 2.11 -3.31 -41.89
N LYS A 193 0.95 -3.80 -42.36
CA LYS A 193 0.86 -4.66 -43.54
C LYS A 193 1.36 -3.98 -44.82
N GLU A 194 1.07 -2.68 -44.99
CA GLU A 194 1.61 -1.88 -46.10
C GLU A 194 3.14 -1.79 -46.07
N GLN A 195 3.74 -1.93 -44.89
CA GLN A 195 5.20 -1.99 -44.67
C GLN A 195 5.76 -3.43 -44.72
N GLY A 196 4.94 -4.43 -45.06
CA GLY A 196 5.34 -5.83 -45.22
C GLY A 196 5.17 -6.72 -43.98
N PHE A 197 4.59 -6.20 -42.89
CA PHE A 197 4.27 -7.01 -41.71
C PHE A 197 3.13 -7.98 -41.99
N ASP A 198 3.28 -9.25 -41.64
CA ASP A 198 2.23 -10.27 -41.81
C ASP A 198 1.86 -10.89 -40.46
N PRO A 199 0.71 -10.51 -39.85
CA PRO A 199 0.30 -11.06 -38.55
C PRO A 199 0.06 -12.57 -38.59
N GLY A 200 -0.24 -13.15 -39.76
CA GLY A 200 -0.51 -14.59 -39.91
C GLY A 200 0.71 -15.49 -39.73
N LYS A 201 1.91 -14.90 -39.74
CA LYS A 201 3.18 -15.60 -39.44
C LYS A 201 3.41 -15.81 -37.95
N TYR A 202 2.73 -15.03 -37.10
CA TYR A 202 2.95 -15.06 -35.66
C TYR A 202 1.88 -15.89 -34.95
N SER A 203 2.36 -16.76 -34.06
CA SER A 203 1.54 -17.43 -33.05
C SER A 203 1.74 -16.70 -31.73
N ILE A 204 0.65 -16.45 -31.00
CA ILE A 204 0.65 -15.81 -29.69
C ILE A 204 0.02 -16.78 -28.70
N THR A 205 0.77 -17.19 -27.67
CA THR A 205 0.22 -17.97 -26.56
C THR A 205 -0.06 -17.08 -25.35
N VAL A 206 -1.33 -17.01 -24.94
CA VAL A 206 -1.75 -16.33 -23.71
C VAL A 206 -1.76 -17.33 -22.56
N ILE A 207 -0.92 -17.08 -21.54
CA ILE A 207 -0.80 -17.95 -20.36
C ILE A 207 -1.49 -17.34 -19.13
N TYR A 208 -2.04 -18.19 -18.27
CA TYR A 208 -2.57 -17.82 -16.96
C TYR A 208 -2.43 -18.97 -15.96
N ASN A 209 -2.62 -18.68 -14.67
CA ASN A 209 -2.53 -19.69 -13.61
C ASN A 209 -3.85 -20.46 -13.40
N LEU A 210 -3.71 -21.75 -13.07
CA LEU A 210 -4.81 -22.67 -12.78
C LEU A 210 -5.67 -22.16 -11.62
N GLY A 211 -6.98 -22.43 -11.70
CA GLY A 211 -7.95 -22.04 -10.67
C GLY A 211 -8.47 -20.59 -10.81
N ASN A 212 -7.90 -19.77 -11.69
CA ASN A 212 -8.35 -18.39 -11.89
C ASN A 212 -9.38 -18.27 -13.04
N THR A 213 -10.66 -18.39 -12.68
CA THR A 213 -11.78 -18.32 -13.65
C THR A 213 -11.85 -16.99 -14.39
N ALA A 214 -11.54 -15.87 -13.73
CA ALA A 214 -11.55 -14.55 -14.36
C ALA A 214 -10.48 -14.44 -15.47
N ARG A 215 -9.25 -14.89 -15.19
CA ARG A 215 -8.16 -14.91 -16.18
C ARG A 215 -8.46 -15.85 -17.36
N ALA A 216 -9.10 -17.00 -17.11
CA ALA A 216 -9.53 -17.91 -18.17
C ALA A 216 -10.52 -17.23 -19.15
N GLN A 217 -11.52 -16.52 -18.60
CA GLN A 217 -12.50 -15.78 -19.41
C GLN A 217 -11.84 -14.62 -20.18
N ILE A 218 -10.93 -13.88 -19.55
CA ILE A 218 -10.16 -12.81 -20.21
C ILE A 218 -9.30 -13.37 -21.34
N ALA A 219 -8.58 -14.48 -21.12
CA ALA A 219 -7.75 -15.12 -22.14
C ALA A 219 -8.55 -15.53 -23.37
N ALA A 220 -9.76 -16.07 -23.19
CA ALA A 220 -10.66 -16.41 -24.29
C ALA A 220 -11.12 -15.18 -25.09
N LEU A 221 -11.37 -14.05 -24.42
CA LEU A 221 -11.69 -12.78 -25.09
C LEU A 221 -10.49 -12.27 -25.91
N LEU A 222 -9.28 -12.28 -25.32
CA LEU A 222 -8.06 -11.88 -26.01
C LEU A 222 -7.81 -12.75 -27.25
N GLN A 223 -7.95 -14.07 -27.10
CA GLN A 223 -7.86 -15.01 -28.22
C GLN A 223 -8.82 -14.64 -29.36
N ASN A 224 -10.10 -14.44 -29.06
CA ASN A 224 -11.11 -14.10 -30.06
C ASN A 224 -10.82 -12.76 -30.77
N PHE A 225 -10.48 -11.70 -30.04
CA PHE A 225 -10.30 -10.37 -30.64
C PHE A 225 -8.96 -10.22 -31.37
N TRP A 226 -7.88 -10.78 -30.85
CA TRP A 226 -6.57 -10.71 -31.50
C TRP A 226 -6.49 -11.59 -32.75
N THR A 227 -7.21 -12.71 -32.81
CA THR A 227 -7.33 -13.50 -34.06
C THR A 227 -8.00 -12.72 -35.19
N ARG A 228 -8.92 -11.78 -34.89
CA ARG A 228 -9.55 -10.92 -35.91
C ARG A 228 -8.58 -9.90 -36.53
N LEU A 229 -7.44 -9.65 -35.89
CA LEU A 229 -6.35 -8.84 -36.46
C LEU A 229 -5.45 -9.64 -37.43
N GLY A 230 -5.60 -10.97 -37.43
CA GLY A 230 -4.86 -11.90 -38.30
C GLY A 230 -3.83 -12.77 -37.58
N PHE A 231 -3.69 -12.65 -36.26
CA PHE A 231 -2.78 -13.49 -35.46
C PHE A 231 -3.36 -14.89 -35.19
N LYS A 232 -2.49 -15.89 -35.00
CA LYS A 232 -2.88 -17.21 -34.49
C LYS A 232 -2.76 -17.19 -32.97
N VAL A 233 -3.87 -17.24 -32.23
CA VAL A 233 -3.83 -17.08 -30.76
C VAL A 233 -4.25 -18.36 -30.04
N PHE A 234 -3.44 -18.77 -29.07
CA PHE A 234 -3.64 -19.95 -28.23
C PHE A 234 -3.77 -19.52 -26.76
N VAL A 235 -4.37 -20.38 -25.95
CA VAL A 235 -4.54 -20.18 -24.51
C VAL A 235 -4.03 -21.41 -23.79
N GLU A 236 -3.15 -21.21 -22.82
CA GLU A 236 -2.56 -22.26 -22.00
C GLU A 236 -2.69 -21.92 -20.51
N VAL A 237 -2.76 -22.95 -19.67
CA VAL A 237 -2.94 -22.81 -18.22
C VAL A 237 -1.89 -23.63 -17.50
N TYR A 238 -1.35 -23.07 -16.42
CA TYR A 238 -0.24 -23.67 -15.67
C TYR A 238 -0.49 -23.64 -14.16
N SER A 239 0.14 -24.54 -13.41
CA SER A 239 0.18 -24.43 -11.94
C SER A 239 0.84 -23.11 -11.52
N TRP A 240 0.57 -22.59 -10.32
CA TRP A 240 1.15 -21.31 -9.88
C TRP A 240 2.70 -21.28 -9.91
N PRO A 241 3.41 -22.29 -9.38
CA PRO A 241 4.88 -22.30 -9.44
C PRO A 241 5.41 -22.35 -10.88
N GLU A 242 4.82 -23.17 -11.76
CA GLU A 242 5.23 -23.24 -13.16
C GLU A 242 4.91 -21.95 -13.93
N PHE A 243 3.77 -21.31 -13.63
CA PHE A 243 3.41 -20.03 -14.21
C PHE A 243 4.43 -18.94 -13.84
N LEU A 244 4.80 -18.83 -12.56
CA LEU A 244 5.78 -17.86 -12.11
C LEU A 244 7.16 -18.12 -12.73
N ASP A 245 7.65 -19.36 -12.72
CA ASP A 245 8.93 -19.71 -13.34
C ASP A 245 8.99 -19.31 -14.83
N ARG A 246 7.88 -19.49 -15.56
CA ARG A 246 7.79 -19.04 -16.95
C ARG A 246 7.84 -17.53 -17.09
N VAL A 247 7.15 -16.80 -16.21
CA VAL A 247 7.16 -15.32 -16.22
C VAL A 247 8.54 -14.79 -15.85
N ASP A 248 9.14 -15.31 -14.79
CA ASP A 248 10.44 -14.92 -14.27
C ASP A 248 11.53 -15.06 -15.33
N HIS A 249 11.52 -16.17 -16.08
CA HIS A 249 12.53 -16.45 -17.11
C HIS A 249 12.10 -16.08 -18.53
N PHE A 250 11.06 -15.25 -18.69
CA PHE A 250 10.58 -14.79 -20.00
C PHE A 250 10.21 -15.91 -20.99
N ASN A 251 9.83 -17.08 -20.47
CA ASN A 251 9.35 -18.24 -21.22
C ASN A 251 7.85 -18.16 -21.52
N TYR A 252 7.41 -17.00 -22.01
CA TYR A 252 6.02 -16.70 -22.37
C TYR A 252 5.96 -15.66 -23.51
N ASP A 253 4.84 -15.64 -24.24
CA ASP A 253 4.52 -14.57 -25.19
C ASP A 253 3.71 -13.47 -24.47
N VAL A 254 2.60 -13.90 -23.85
CA VAL A 254 1.65 -13.03 -23.16
C VAL A 254 1.23 -13.70 -21.85
N SER A 255 1.27 -12.98 -20.73
CA SER A 255 0.81 -13.50 -19.43
C SER A 255 -0.26 -12.61 -18.80
N LEU A 256 -1.24 -13.24 -18.15
CA LEU A 256 -2.31 -12.58 -17.40
C LEU A 256 -2.07 -12.73 -15.90
N ILE A 257 -1.84 -11.60 -15.23
CA ILE A 257 -1.57 -11.55 -13.80
C ILE A 257 -2.03 -10.20 -13.22
N GLY A 258 -2.00 -10.07 -11.90
CA GLY A 258 -2.30 -8.84 -11.18
C GLY A 258 -1.21 -8.55 -10.16
N TRP A 259 -1.20 -7.33 -9.65
CA TRP A 259 -0.22 -6.85 -8.67
C TRP A 259 -0.92 -6.12 -7.55
N ILE A 260 -0.46 -6.32 -6.33
CA ILE A 260 -0.80 -5.52 -5.15
C ILE A 260 0.51 -4.95 -4.64
N PRO A 261 0.58 -3.67 -4.22
CA PRO A 261 1.86 -3.13 -3.86
C PRO A 261 2.28 -3.61 -2.48
N ASP A 262 3.57 -3.89 -2.33
CA ASP A 262 4.15 -4.32 -1.06
C ASP A 262 4.17 -3.22 -0.01
N TYR A 263 4.45 -2.00 -0.45
CA TYR A 263 4.47 -0.78 0.35
C TYR A 263 3.96 0.40 -0.49
N LEU A 264 3.56 1.45 0.20
CA LEU A 264 2.79 2.56 -0.37
C LEU A 264 3.66 3.59 -1.10
N ASP A 265 4.29 3.19 -2.21
CA ASP A 265 5.08 4.11 -3.03
C ASP A 265 5.16 3.67 -4.51
N PRO A 266 5.24 4.61 -5.47
CA PRO A 266 5.41 4.29 -6.89
C PRO A 266 6.62 3.45 -7.24
N ASP A 267 7.67 3.42 -6.42
CA ASP A 267 8.82 2.53 -6.64
C ASP A 267 8.38 1.07 -6.80
N ASN A 268 7.35 0.66 -6.06
CA ASN A 268 6.76 -0.68 -6.12
C ASN A 268 5.95 -0.95 -7.42
N TYR A 269 5.87 0.03 -8.32
CA TYR A 269 5.38 -0.12 -9.70
C TYR A 269 6.47 0.19 -10.73
N LEU A 270 7.36 1.13 -10.44
CA LEU A 270 8.38 1.53 -11.40
C LEU A 270 9.50 0.51 -11.50
N MET A 271 10.08 0.06 -10.39
CA MET A 271 11.16 -0.94 -10.41
C MET A 271 10.69 -2.30 -10.97
N PRO A 272 9.53 -2.86 -10.54
CA PRO A 272 9.07 -4.16 -11.02
C PRO A 272 8.64 -4.18 -12.50
N PHE A 273 8.19 -3.05 -13.06
CA PHE A 273 7.59 -3.03 -14.40
C PHE A 273 8.29 -2.11 -15.41
N VAL A 274 8.67 -0.90 -14.99
CA VAL A 274 9.11 0.18 -15.88
C VAL A 274 10.63 0.22 -16.04
N TRP A 275 11.38 -0.19 -15.01
CA TRP A 275 12.84 -0.23 -15.07
C TRP A 275 13.32 -1.24 -16.12
N GLY A 276 14.11 -0.77 -17.08
CA GLY A 276 14.60 -1.58 -18.20
C GLY A 276 15.91 -2.31 -17.92
N GLY A 277 16.31 -2.47 -16.66
CA GLY A 277 17.53 -3.19 -16.28
C GLY A 277 18.83 -2.39 -16.37
N ALA A 278 18.79 -1.12 -16.79
CA ALA A 278 20.00 -0.30 -16.87
C ALA A 278 20.46 0.19 -15.47
N GLU A 279 21.76 0.17 -15.26
CA GLU A 279 22.44 0.64 -14.05
C GLU A 279 23.37 1.82 -14.36
N PHE A 280 23.68 2.62 -13.34
CA PHE A 280 24.38 3.89 -13.53
C PHE A 280 25.48 4.09 -12.50
N THR A 281 26.65 4.55 -12.95
CA THR A 281 27.75 4.95 -12.07
C THR A 281 27.60 6.40 -11.57
N GLU A 282 26.90 7.23 -12.33
CA GLU A 282 26.49 8.57 -11.93
C GLU A 282 25.08 8.86 -12.45
N LEU A 283 24.24 9.45 -11.60
CA LEU A 283 22.87 9.81 -11.94
C LEU A 283 22.49 11.08 -11.19
N LYS A 284 22.18 12.17 -11.90
CA LYS A 284 21.92 13.50 -11.33
C LYS A 284 20.77 14.20 -12.04
N TYR A 285 20.12 15.11 -11.32
CA TYR A 285 19.17 16.04 -11.89
C TYR A 285 19.56 17.50 -11.65
N TYR A 286 19.03 18.37 -12.51
CA TYR A 286 19.16 19.81 -12.43
C TYR A 286 17.76 20.40 -12.66
N LYS A 287 17.21 21.11 -11.67
CA LYS A 287 15.89 21.78 -11.74
C LYS A 287 16.05 23.18 -12.34
N ASP A 288 14.99 23.67 -12.99
CA ASP A 288 14.88 25.03 -13.54
C ASP A 288 15.98 25.41 -14.55
N VAL A 289 16.38 24.44 -15.38
CA VAL A 289 17.40 24.66 -16.41
C VAL A 289 16.84 25.49 -17.56
N ALA A 290 17.54 26.55 -17.97
CA ALA A 290 17.17 27.29 -19.16
C ALA A 290 17.33 26.40 -20.42
N PRO A 291 16.42 26.44 -21.41
CA PRO A 291 16.53 25.65 -22.63
C PRO A 291 17.90 25.76 -23.35
N ALA A 292 18.50 26.94 -23.35
CA ALA A 292 19.82 27.19 -23.94
C ALA A 292 20.98 26.52 -23.17
N ASP A 293 20.76 26.14 -21.91
CA ASP A 293 21.76 25.59 -21.00
C ASP A 293 21.70 24.08 -20.87
N VAL A 294 20.73 23.39 -21.49
CA VAL A 294 20.63 21.91 -21.49
C VAL A 294 21.94 21.26 -21.93
N GLY A 295 22.59 21.82 -22.97
CA GLY A 295 23.87 21.34 -23.47
C GLY A 295 25.05 21.49 -22.52
N ARG A 296 24.87 22.06 -21.32
CA ARG A 296 25.90 22.06 -20.27
C ARG A 296 25.91 20.78 -19.44
N TYR A 297 24.82 20.01 -19.47
CA TYR A 297 24.60 18.86 -18.58
C TYR A 297 24.61 17.53 -19.32
N VAL A 298 24.14 17.50 -20.57
CA VAL A 298 24.07 16.29 -21.38
C VAL A 298 24.80 16.45 -22.72
N SER A 299 25.42 15.37 -23.20
CA SER A 299 26.06 15.31 -24.52
C SER A 299 25.05 15.11 -25.65
N LYS A 300 23.89 14.51 -25.35
CA LYS A 300 22.78 14.28 -26.26
C LYS A 300 21.46 14.33 -25.50
N VAL A 301 20.42 14.92 -26.10
CA VAL A 301 19.05 14.77 -25.61
C VAL A 301 18.49 13.47 -26.18
N GLU A 302 18.24 12.48 -25.33
CA GLU A 302 17.66 11.20 -25.74
C GLU A 302 16.13 11.18 -25.62
N ARG A 303 15.60 11.80 -24.56
CA ARG A 303 14.16 12.03 -24.41
C ARG A 303 13.90 13.43 -23.86
N ALA A 304 12.81 14.03 -24.30
CA ALA A 304 12.23 15.24 -23.72
C ALA A 304 10.74 14.97 -23.50
N ILE A 305 10.34 14.79 -22.25
CA ILE A 305 8.99 14.36 -21.87
C ILE A 305 8.31 15.53 -21.17
N GLU A 306 7.21 16.01 -21.76
CA GLU A 306 6.38 17.00 -21.10
C GLU A 306 5.49 16.31 -20.05
N THR A 307 5.57 16.78 -18.81
CA THR A 307 4.67 16.40 -17.72
C THR A 307 3.74 17.57 -17.43
N GLU A 308 2.83 17.44 -16.47
CA GLU A 308 1.87 18.51 -16.17
C GLU A 308 2.57 19.83 -15.80
N LYS A 309 3.60 19.77 -14.95
CA LYS A 309 4.31 20.94 -14.39
C LYS A 309 5.67 21.23 -15.04
N PHE A 310 6.36 20.22 -15.56
CA PHE A 310 7.75 20.33 -16.02
C PHE A 310 7.94 19.73 -17.41
N ILE A 311 9.10 19.97 -18.01
CA ILE A 311 9.63 19.16 -19.10
C ILE A 311 10.86 18.43 -18.59
N VAL A 312 10.84 17.10 -18.63
CA VAL A 312 11.94 16.25 -18.17
C VAL A 312 12.79 15.89 -19.38
N VAL A 313 14.02 16.38 -19.41
CA VAL A 313 15.01 16.11 -20.45
C VAL A 313 16.01 15.10 -19.92
N VAL A 314 16.23 14.00 -20.64
CA VAL A 314 17.09 12.90 -20.20
C VAL A 314 18.16 12.62 -21.24
N GLY A 315 19.40 12.41 -20.79
CA GLY A 315 20.49 12.01 -21.67
C GLY A 315 21.80 11.68 -20.96
N PRO A 316 22.77 11.13 -21.70
CA PRO A 316 24.09 10.81 -21.16
C PRO A 316 24.83 12.10 -20.78
N LYS A 317 25.54 12.04 -19.66
CA LYS A 317 26.36 13.13 -19.14
C LYS A 317 27.35 13.60 -20.20
N GLY A 318 27.50 14.91 -20.31
CA GLY A 318 28.48 15.54 -21.19
C GLY A 318 28.05 16.94 -21.59
N THR A 319 28.62 17.47 -22.66
CA THR A 319 28.32 18.81 -23.15
C THR A 319 28.06 18.85 -24.64
N GLY A 320 27.41 19.91 -25.11
CA GLY A 320 27.22 20.21 -26.53
C GLY A 320 25.85 19.82 -27.10
N ALA A 321 24.94 19.22 -26.31
CA ALA A 321 23.59 18.95 -26.78
C ALA A 321 22.84 20.25 -27.11
N THR A 322 22.09 20.25 -28.22
CA THR A 322 21.16 21.33 -28.56
C THR A 322 19.75 20.89 -28.21
N TYR A 323 19.04 21.66 -27.38
CA TYR A 323 17.64 21.41 -27.06
C TYR A 323 16.71 22.20 -28.00
N THR A 324 15.84 21.49 -28.70
CA THR A 324 14.86 22.06 -29.65
C THR A 324 13.41 21.68 -29.30
N GLY A 325 13.20 21.06 -28.14
CA GLY A 325 11.87 20.65 -27.66
C GLY A 325 11.03 21.82 -27.14
N PRO A 326 9.85 21.51 -26.56
CA PRO A 326 8.97 22.52 -25.97
C PRO A 326 9.68 23.38 -24.90
N THR A 327 9.29 24.64 -24.74
CA THR A 327 9.89 25.58 -23.77
C THR A 327 8.87 26.25 -22.86
N GLY A 328 7.61 25.79 -22.91
CA GLY A 328 6.48 26.40 -22.18
C GLY A 328 6.44 26.09 -20.68
N LYS A 329 7.33 25.23 -20.18
CA LYS A 329 7.41 24.81 -18.76
C LYS A 329 8.87 24.80 -18.29
N PRO A 330 9.13 24.90 -16.98
CA PRO A 330 10.49 24.74 -16.45
C PRO A 330 11.06 23.35 -16.80
N LEU A 331 12.36 23.30 -17.11
CA LEU A 331 13.04 22.05 -17.45
C LEU A 331 13.68 21.42 -16.22
N ILE A 332 13.53 20.11 -16.10
CA ILE A 332 14.37 19.26 -15.27
C ILE A 332 15.28 18.47 -16.21
N VAL A 333 16.60 18.64 -16.08
CA VAL A 333 17.57 17.85 -16.87
C VAL A 333 18.10 16.72 -16.01
N VAL A 334 17.90 15.48 -16.46
CA VAL A 334 18.45 14.26 -15.89
C VAL A 334 19.65 13.82 -16.72
N SER A 335 20.80 13.73 -16.07
CA SER A 335 22.07 13.34 -16.67
C SER A 335 22.56 12.05 -16.03
N TYR A 336 23.04 11.11 -16.86
CA TYR A 336 23.53 9.82 -16.36
C TYR A 336 24.87 9.40 -17.00
N VAL A 337 25.62 8.55 -16.29
CA VAL A 337 26.72 7.75 -16.84
C VAL A 337 26.32 6.29 -16.69
N LEU A 338 26.16 5.60 -17.82
CA LEU A 338 25.74 4.20 -17.85
C LEU A 338 26.83 3.31 -17.25
N ASP A 339 26.44 2.38 -16.38
CA ASP A 339 27.28 1.25 -15.97
C ASP A 339 27.08 0.15 -17.02
N GLU A 340 27.91 0.16 -18.08
CA GLU A 340 27.77 -0.76 -19.22
C GLU A 340 27.89 -2.22 -18.79
N GLU A 341 28.80 -2.52 -17.86
CA GLU A 341 29.06 -3.90 -17.40
C GLU A 341 27.86 -4.45 -16.63
N LYS A 342 27.35 -3.72 -15.62
CA LYS A 342 26.18 -4.18 -14.85
C LYS A 342 24.92 -4.22 -15.70
N THR A 343 24.75 -3.25 -16.60
CA THR A 343 23.61 -3.22 -17.52
C THR A 343 23.65 -4.44 -18.45
N ALA A 344 24.82 -4.76 -19.03
CA ALA A 344 24.98 -5.93 -19.87
C ALA A 344 24.69 -7.23 -19.10
N LYS A 345 25.19 -7.34 -17.86
CA LYS A 345 24.93 -8.49 -16.99
C LYS A 345 23.43 -8.69 -16.71
N ASN A 346 22.70 -7.62 -16.40
CA ASN A 346 21.25 -7.68 -16.21
C ASN A 346 20.51 -8.15 -17.48
N TRP A 347 21.05 -7.86 -18.66
CA TRP A 347 20.43 -8.15 -19.95
C TRP A 347 20.80 -9.50 -20.56
N GLU A 348 21.90 -10.12 -20.14
CA GLU A 348 22.38 -11.42 -20.62
C GLU A 348 21.53 -12.57 -20.08
N GLU A 349 21.21 -12.53 -18.77
CA GLU A 349 20.34 -13.49 -18.09
C GLU A 349 19.18 -12.74 -17.42
N PRO A 350 18.18 -12.27 -18.20
CA PRO A 350 17.09 -11.47 -17.67
C PRO A 350 16.18 -12.32 -16.78
N VAL A 351 15.94 -11.83 -15.57
CA VAL A 351 14.96 -12.38 -14.63
C VAL A 351 13.96 -11.26 -14.34
N ALA A 352 12.69 -11.50 -14.67
CA ALA A 352 11.62 -10.53 -14.47
C ALA A 352 11.57 -10.07 -13.01
N PHE A 353 11.30 -8.79 -12.79
CA PHE A 353 11.23 -8.14 -11.47
C PHE A 353 12.56 -8.05 -10.70
N VAL A 354 13.59 -8.77 -11.12
CA VAL A 354 14.89 -8.85 -10.41
C VAL A 354 15.97 -8.08 -11.15
N THR A 355 16.23 -8.42 -12.42
CA THR A 355 17.27 -7.75 -13.23
C THR A 355 16.69 -6.82 -14.28
N ILE A 356 15.39 -6.94 -14.57
CA ILE A 356 14.66 -6.10 -15.50
C ILE A 356 13.16 -6.15 -15.20
N GLY A 357 12.43 -5.09 -15.57
CA GLY A 357 10.98 -5.04 -15.42
C GLY A 357 10.27 -6.17 -16.16
N ALA A 358 9.07 -6.51 -15.68
CA ALA A 358 8.32 -7.71 -16.01
C ALA A 358 8.12 -8.00 -17.51
N ALA A 359 8.05 -6.95 -18.33
CA ALA A 359 7.84 -7.05 -19.78
C ALA A 359 9.15 -7.16 -20.59
N GLY A 360 10.31 -7.07 -19.93
CA GLY A 360 11.63 -7.16 -20.57
C GLY A 360 11.98 -5.94 -21.41
N TRP A 361 11.32 -4.80 -21.17
CA TRP A 361 11.45 -3.60 -21.99
C TRP A 361 12.71 -2.81 -21.66
N LYS A 362 13.69 -2.84 -22.56
CA LYS A 362 15.01 -2.23 -22.37
C LYS A 362 15.02 -0.79 -22.87
N ASP A 363 14.91 0.17 -21.95
CA ASP A 363 15.03 1.61 -22.21
C ASP A 363 15.94 2.29 -21.18
N VAL A 364 17.11 2.77 -21.63
CA VAL A 364 18.13 3.37 -20.75
C VAL A 364 17.66 4.72 -20.16
N PRO A 365 17.16 5.69 -20.95
CA PRO A 365 16.62 6.94 -20.40
C PRO A 365 15.52 6.75 -19.36
N VAL A 366 14.58 5.84 -19.61
CA VAL A 366 13.48 5.58 -18.65
C VAL A 366 14.00 4.84 -17.43
N SER A 367 14.96 3.92 -17.58
CA SER A 367 15.65 3.31 -16.44
C SER A 367 16.34 4.36 -15.56
N ALA A 368 16.93 5.40 -16.15
CA ALA A 368 17.54 6.50 -15.42
C ALA A 368 16.50 7.28 -14.61
N LEU A 369 15.31 7.54 -15.19
CA LEU A 369 14.20 8.16 -14.46
C LEU A 369 13.73 7.29 -13.28
N VAL A 370 13.54 5.99 -13.50
CA VAL A 370 13.09 5.07 -12.45
C VAL A 370 14.10 5.01 -11.30
N LYS A 371 15.38 4.77 -11.59
CA LYS A 371 16.44 4.71 -10.55
C LYS A 371 16.58 6.04 -9.81
N LEU A 372 16.51 7.16 -10.52
CA LEU A 372 16.63 8.47 -9.90
C LEU A 372 15.44 8.78 -8.98
N SER A 373 14.23 8.37 -9.34
CA SER A 373 13.03 8.60 -8.52
C SER A 373 13.11 8.00 -7.11
N ARG A 374 13.98 7.00 -6.90
CA ARG A 374 14.25 6.39 -5.59
C ARG A 374 15.12 7.26 -4.68
N MET A 375 15.82 8.26 -5.22
CA MET A 375 16.80 9.07 -4.48
C MET A 375 16.42 10.54 -4.34
N VAL A 376 15.44 11.02 -5.11
CA VAL A 376 15.04 12.43 -5.11
C VAL A 376 14.17 12.74 -3.90
N LEU A 377 14.64 13.66 -3.05
CA LEU A 377 13.92 14.12 -1.86
C LEU A 377 12.96 15.29 -2.14
N ASP A 378 13.19 16.09 -3.19
CA ASP A 378 12.25 17.15 -3.62
C ASP A 378 10.99 16.49 -4.21
N PRO A 379 9.82 16.62 -3.57
CA PRO A 379 8.60 15.92 -4.00
C PRO A 379 8.11 16.36 -5.39
N GLU A 380 8.32 17.61 -5.80
CA GLU A 380 7.89 18.09 -7.13
C GLU A 380 8.77 17.52 -8.24
N VAL A 381 10.08 17.48 -8.02
CA VAL A 381 11.03 16.88 -8.96
C VAL A 381 10.78 15.38 -9.05
N ARG A 382 10.58 14.72 -7.92
CA ARG A 382 10.28 13.28 -7.84
C ARG A 382 9.00 12.95 -8.61
N GLU A 383 7.92 13.70 -8.37
CA GLU A 383 6.64 13.56 -9.08
C GLU A 383 6.83 13.70 -10.60
N ALA A 384 7.56 14.72 -11.05
CA ALA A 384 7.81 14.96 -12.47
C ALA A 384 8.60 13.81 -13.13
N ILE A 385 9.62 13.28 -12.46
CA ILE A 385 10.42 12.15 -12.96
C ILE A 385 9.57 10.88 -13.05
N ILE A 386 8.75 10.61 -12.04
CA ILE A 386 7.81 9.48 -12.04
C ILE A 386 6.82 9.62 -13.19
N ASN A 387 6.17 10.77 -13.33
CA ASN A 387 5.21 11.02 -14.41
C ASN A 387 5.85 10.85 -15.78
N ALA A 388 7.08 11.35 -15.98
CA ALA A 388 7.78 11.19 -17.25
C ALA A 388 8.00 9.71 -17.62
N ALA A 389 8.39 8.86 -16.65
CA ALA A 389 8.54 7.42 -16.85
C ALA A 389 7.18 6.76 -17.17
N VAL A 390 6.14 7.10 -16.41
CA VAL A 390 4.76 6.57 -16.60
C VAL A 390 4.21 6.91 -17.99
N ILE A 391 4.41 8.15 -18.45
CA ILE A 391 3.94 8.63 -19.77
C ILE A 391 4.61 7.83 -20.89
N VAL A 392 5.93 7.66 -20.85
CA VAL A 392 6.64 6.90 -21.90
C VAL A 392 6.19 5.45 -21.89
N PHE A 393 6.11 4.82 -20.71
CA PHE A 393 5.69 3.43 -20.57
C PHE A 393 4.28 3.17 -21.14
N ASN A 394 3.34 4.09 -20.89
CA ASN A 394 1.99 4.02 -21.46
C ASN A 394 1.97 4.27 -22.98
N ASN A 395 2.70 5.27 -23.47
CA ASN A 395 2.73 5.61 -24.90
C ASN A 395 3.31 4.47 -25.75
N GLU A 396 4.29 3.76 -25.19
CA GLU A 396 4.90 2.58 -25.80
C GLU A 396 4.06 1.30 -25.62
N ALA A 397 2.93 1.35 -24.91
CA ALA A 397 2.05 0.20 -24.64
C ALA A 397 2.81 -1.05 -24.17
N VAL A 398 3.83 -0.87 -23.32
CA VAL A 398 4.71 -1.96 -22.85
C VAL A 398 3.91 -3.05 -22.12
N MET A 399 2.86 -2.63 -21.42
CA MET A 399 1.94 -3.48 -20.69
C MET A 399 0.50 -3.02 -20.94
N ILE A 400 -0.45 -3.95 -21.04
CA ILE A 400 -1.87 -3.61 -21.20
C ILE A 400 -2.54 -3.65 -19.83
N LEU A 401 -2.94 -2.48 -19.32
CA LEU A 401 -3.67 -2.38 -18.06
C LEU A 401 -5.14 -2.71 -18.28
N LEU A 402 -5.67 -3.69 -17.55
CA LEU A 402 -7.07 -4.11 -17.64
C LEU A 402 -7.95 -3.31 -16.68
N GLY A 403 -7.44 -3.00 -15.50
CA GLY A 403 -8.15 -2.21 -14.51
C GLY A 403 -7.48 -2.18 -13.15
N GLN A 404 -8.05 -1.37 -12.27
CA GLN A 404 -7.65 -1.19 -10.87
C GLN A 404 -8.80 -1.60 -9.96
N ALA A 405 -8.51 -2.31 -8.88
CA ALA A 405 -9.52 -2.70 -7.92
C ALA A 405 -10.15 -1.46 -7.26
N VAL A 406 -11.40 -1.57 -6.84
CA VAL A 406 -12.08 -0.58 -5.99
C VAL A 406 -12.45 -1.23 -4.66
N THR A 407 -12.73 -0.41 -3.65
CA THR A 407 -13.00 -0.93 -2.30
C THR A 407 -14.32 -1.69 -2.29
N GLY A 408 -14.22 -2.99 -2.03
CA GLY A 408 -15.34 -3.83 -1.67
C GLY A 408 -15.50 -3.86 -0.15
N ARG A 409 -16.63 -3.38 0.34
CA ARG A 409 -17.02 -3.45 1.75
C ARG A 409 -17.87 -4.67 2.00
N ASN A 410 -17.54 -5.46 3.01
CA ASN A 410 -18.17 -6.75 3.27
C ASN A 410 -18.21 -7.01 4.78
N TYR A 411 -19.35 -6.73 5.41
CA TYR A 411 -19.59 -6.94 6.84
C TYR A 411 -21.09 -6.89 7.17
N GLY A 412 -21.49 -7.47 8.30
CA GLY A 412 -22.84 -7.31 8.84
C GLY A 412 -23.13 -5.88 9.27
N SER A 413 -24.37 -5.39 9.14
CA SER A 413 -24.70 -3.99 9.48
C SER A 413 -24.52 -3.62 10.96
N TRP A 414 -24.33 -4.62 11.82
CA TRP A 414 -23.98 -4.48 13.23
C TRP A 414 -22.49 -4.16 13.45
N VAL A 415 -21.61 -4.48 12.49
CA VAL A 415 -20.18 -4.15 12.54
C VAL A 415 -19.97 -2.67 12.24
N GLN A 416 -19.34 -1.97 13.17
CA GLN A 416 -19.09 -0.53 13.12
C GLN A 416 -17.61 -0.23 12.95
N ASN A 417 -17.32 0.91 12.32
CA ASN A 417 -15.97 1.41 12.06
C ASN A 417 -15.06 0.51 11.23
N MET A 418 -15.57 -0.51 10.54
CA MET A 418 -14.79 -1.26 9.56
C MET A 418 -14.23 -0.33 8.47
N TYR A 419 -12.94 -0.48 8.16
CA TYR A 419 -12.19 0.37 7.23
C TYR A 419 -11.22 -0.48 6.39
N TYR A 420 -10.77 0.06 5.26
CA TYR A 420 -10.02 -0.72 4.26
C TYR A 420 -8.74 0.03 3.84
N PRO A 421 -7.60 -0.16 4.57
CA PRO A 421 -6.33 0.51 4.26
C PRO A 421 -5.79 0.12 2.88
N LEU A 422 -5.12 1.03 2.17
CA LEU A 422 -4.71 0.83 0.77
C LEU A 422 -3.67 -0.29 0.56
N SER A 423 -2.71 -0.42 1.48
CA SER A 423 -1.59 -1.38 1.42
C SER A 423 -1.38 -2.13 2.74
N ALA A 424 -2.41 -2.20 3.59
CA ALA A 424 -2.37 -2.78 4.93
C ALA A 424 -3.72 -3.43 5.27
N PHE A 425 -3.82 -4.04 6.45
CA PHE A 425 -5.01 -4.73 6.93
C PHE A 425 -5.71 -3.92 8.02
N ALA A 426 -7.03 -4.08 8.13
CA ALA A 426 -7.82 -3.49 9.19
C ALA A 426 -7.35 -4.06 10.55
N ARG A 427 -7.31 -3.22 11.57
CA ARG A 427 -7.06 -3.64 12.95
C ARG A 427 -8.38 -3.83 13.67
N TYR A 428 -8.58 -5.02 14.22
CA TYR A 428 -9.86 -5.41 14.80
C TYR A 428 -10.07 -4.90 16.22
N ASP A 429 -9.06 -4.27 16.83
CA ASP A 429 -9.21 -3.51 18.08
C ASP A 429 -9.76 -2.09 17.85
N LEU A 430 -9.93 -1.68 16.58
CA LEU A 430 -10.56 -0.41 16.18
C LEU A 430 -11.96 -0.60 15.57
N VAL A 431 -12.41 -1.86 15.47
CA VAL A 431 -13.73 -2.29 14.98
C VAL A 431 -14.54 -2.77 16.18
N TRP A 432 -15.85 -2.56 16.17
CA TRP A 432 -16.75 -2.98 17.25
C TRP A 432 -18.12 -3.36 16.72
N GLU A 433 -18.92 -4.04 17.54
CA GLU A 433 -20.27 -4.49 17.17
C GLU A 433 -21.36 -3.88 18.05
N THR A 434 -22.54 -3.65 17.47
CA THR A 434 -23.68 -3.14 18.25
C THR A 434 -24.13 -4.16 19.31
N PRO A 435 -24.64 -3.70 20.48
CA PRO A 435 -25.06 -4.62 21.55
C PRO A 435 -26.16 -5.62 21.17
N ASP A 436 -26.89 -5.32 20.09
CA ASP A 436 -27.94 -6.15 19.50
C ASP A 436 -27.47 -6.94 18.27
N ALA A 437 -26.15 -7.12 18.09
CA ALA A 437 -25.61 -7.94 17.01
C ALA A 437 -26.18 -9.38 17.06
N PRO A 438 -26.37 -10.03 15.90
CA PRO A 438 -26.81 -11.42 15.84
C PRO A 438 -25.91 -12.35 16.64
N VAL A 439 -26.49 -13.39 17.23
CA VAL A 439 -25.73 -14.40 18.00
C VAL A 439 -25.77 -15.75 17.31
N GLY A 440 -24.64 -16.17 16.77
CA GLY A 440 -24.50 -17.44 16.04
C GLY A 440 -23.59 -18.44 16.75
N ASP A 441 -23.96 -19.71 16.79
CA ASP A 441 -23.05 -20.77 17.27
C ASP A 441 -22.02 -21.10 16.17
N THR A 442 -20.73 -20.98 16.50
CA THR A 442 -19.65 -21.25 15.55
C THR A 442 -19.35 -22.74 15.40
N GLY A 443 -19.82 -23.57 16.34
CA GLY A 443 -19.47 -24.99 16.44
C GLY A 443 -18.01 -25.25 16.82
N VAL A 444 -17.22 -24.20 17.11
CA VAL A 444 -15.80 -24.28 17.44
C VAL A 444 -15.60 -23.83 18.88
N LEU A 445 -15.00 -24.69 19.71
CA LEU A 445 -14.63 -24.38 21.11
C LEU A 445 -15.78 -23.86 22.00
N GLY A 446 -17.04 -24.07 21.61
CA GLY A 446 -18.21 -23.50 22.30
C GLY A 446 -18.32 -21.98 22.17
N ILE A 447 -17.57 -21.37 21.25
CA ILE A 447 -17.56 -19.94 20.96
C ILE A 447 -18.80 -19.59 20.14
N LYS A 448 -19.42 -18.46 20.48
CA LYS A 448 -20.50 -17.86 19.70
C LYS A 448 -19.99 -16.58 19.06
N ASN A 449 -20.49 -16.29 17.87
CA ASN A 449 -20.45 -14.95 17.31
C ASN A 449 -21.35 -14.07 18.17
N ASP A 450 -20.79 -13.15 18.95
CA ASP A 450 -21.53 -12.27 19.86
C ASP A 450 -20.85 -10.90 19.89
N PRO A 451 -21.45 -9.85 20.47
CA PRO A 451 -20.84 -8.51 20.43
C PRO A 451 -19.42 -8.37 21.04
N GLN A 452 -18.89 -9.41 21.70
CA GLN A 452 -17.53 -9.46 22.24
C GLN A 452 -16.61 -10.39 21.44
N THR A 453 -17.10 -11.00 20.37
CA THR A 453 -16.42 -12.01 19.57
C THR A 453 -16.65 -11.73 18.10
N MET A 454 -15.64 -11.23 17.41
CA MET A 454 -15.72 -11.06 15.96
C MET A 454 -15.37 -12.39 15.28
N VAL A 455 -16.23 -12.87 14.40
CA VAL A 455 -16.05 -14.11 13.64
C VAL A 455 -15.86 -13.83 12.15
N ILE A 456 -14.75 -14.31 11.59
CA ILE A 456 -14.41 -14.18 10.18
C ILE A 456 -14.44 -15.56 9.52
N ALA A 457 -15.36 -15.78 8.59
CA ALA A 457 -15.40 -17.00 7.77
C ALA A 457 -14.54 -16.82 6.51
N THR A 458 -13.39 -17.47 6.46
CA THR A 458 -12.39 -17.31 5.39
C THR A 458 -11.92 -18.67 4.87
N PHE A 459 -10.92 -18.68 4.00
CA PHE A 459 -10.30 -19.88 3.43
C PHE A 459 -8.78 -19.71 3.39
N GLY A 460 -8.06 -20.81 3.19
CA GLY A 460 -6.60 -20.81 3.23
C GLY A 460 -6.02 -20.79 4.65
N TRP A 461 -4.69 -20.74 4.73
CA TRP A 461 -3.92 -20.84 5.96
C TRP A 461 -2.65 -20.00 5.85
N PRO A 462 -2.16 -19.34 6.92
CA PRO A 462 -0.89 -18.62 6.87
C PRO A 462 0.27 -19.60 6.67
N ASP A 463 1.30 -19.20 5.92
CA ASP A 463 2.50 -20.06 5.71
C ASP A 463 3.22 -20.34 7.05
N THR A 464 3.20 -19.35 7.94
CA THR A 464 3.89 -19.37 9.23
C THR A 464 3.38 -18.23 10.12
N PHE A 465 3.58 -18.33 11.44
CA PHE A 465 3.37 -17.21 12.34
C PHE A 465 4.62 -16.32 12.56
N ASP A 466 5.73 -16.60 11.86
CA ASP A 466 6.97 -15.81 11.92
C ASP A 466 7.02 -14.70 10.85
N PRO A 467 7.17 -13.43 11.22
CA PRO A 467 7.30 -12.33 10.27
C PRO A 467 8.53 -12.42 9.35
N ALA A 468 9.53 -13.25 9.67
CA ALA A 468 10.70 -13.45 8.83
C ALA A 468 10.45 -14.29 7.56
N LYS A 469 9.30 -14.97 7.46
CA LYS A 469 8.99 -15.84 6.32
C LYS A 469 7.75 -15.40 5.55
N SER A 470 6.63 -15.13 6.24
CA SER A 470 5.36 -14.91 5.51
C SER A 470 5.45 -13.71 4.57
N TYR A 471 5.10 -13.95 3.32
CA TYR A 471 4.97 -12.94 2.26
C TYR A 471 3.63 -13.13 1.52
N GLU A 472 2.61 -13.52 2.27
CA GLU A 472 1.27 -13.75 1.77
C GLU A 472 0.22 -13.00 2.62
N SER A 473 -0.93 -12.72 2.02
CA SER A 473 -1.91 -11.79 2.58
C SER A 473 -2.58 -12.27 3.87
N PHE A 474 -2.81 -13.58 4.03
CA PHE A 474 -3.48 -14.13 5.21
C PHE A 474 -2.57 -13.97 6.45
N GLY A 475 -1.31 -14.41 6.35
CA GLY A 475 -0.33 -14.26 7.43
C GLY A 475 -0.11 -12.81 7.80
N TRP A 476 -0.03 -11.92 6.81
CA TRP A 476 0.06 -10.49 7.07
C TRP A 476 -1.20 -9.94 7.77
N GLU A 477 -2.40 -10.39 7.42
CA GLU A 477 -3.62 -10.01 8.14
C GLU A 477 -3.54 -10.39 9.63
N ILE A 478 -3.06 -11.61 9.94
CA ILE A 478 -2.83 -12.05 11.32
C ILE A 478 -1.78 -11.18 12.00
N PHE A 479 -0.67 -10.86 11.33
CA PHE A 479 0.41 -10.06 11.91
C PHE A 479 -0.02 -8.65 12.28
N TRP A 480 -0.97 -8.05 11.58
CA TRP A 480 -1.54 -6.76 11.99
C TRP A 480 -2.32 -6.82 13.30
N GLN A 481 -2.79 -8.01 13.70
CA GLN A 481 -3.50 -8.20 14.97
C GLN A 481 -2.53 -8.55 16.10
N ILE A 482 -1.42 -9.24 15.82
CA ILE A 482 -0.55 -9.81 16.86
C ILE A 482 0.82 -9.13 17.01
N TYR A 483 1.29 -8.38 16.01
CA TYR A 483 2.57 -7.68 16.07
C TYR A 483 2.42 -6.18 15.86
N SER A 484 3.10 -5.42 16.72
CA SER A 484 3.35 -4.00 16.51
C SER A 484 4.63 -3.80 15.68
N LYS A 485 4.67 -2.71 14.92
CA LYS A 485 5.77 -2.27 14.06
C LYS A 485 6.33 -0.94 14.59
N PRO A 486 7.47 -0.44 14.08
CA PRO A 486 7.95 0.90 14.41
C PRO A 486 6.93 1.99 14.05
N VAL A 487 6.36 1.91 12.85
CA VAL A 487 5.34 2.85 12.34
C VAL A 487 4.19 2.07 11.70
N THR A 488 3.04 2.72 11.55
CA THR A 488 1.83 2.11 10.98
C THR A 488 1.02 3.12 10.18
N TYR A 489 -0.05 2.68 9.52
CA TYR A 489 -1.09 3.59 9.01
C TYR A 489 -2.25 3.61 9.98
N ARG A 490 -2.83 4.79 10.17
CA ARG A 490 -4.07 4.93 10.92
C ARG A 490 -5.27 4.89 9.97
N TYR A 491 -6.18 3.96 10.20
CA TYR A 491 -7.35 3.76 9.34
C TYR A 491 -6.97 3.63 7.84
N GLU A 492 -7.53 4.49 6.98
CA GLU A 492 -7.23 4.55 5.54
C GLU A 492 -6.25 5.68 5.20
N GLU A 493 -5.55 6.25 6.19
CA GLU A 493 -4.51 7.25 5.96
C GLU A 493 -3.31 6.64 5.21
N ILE A 494 -2.58 7.51 4.51
CA ILE A 494 -1.45 7.13 3.63
C ILE A 494 -0.10 7.61 4.15
N GLU A 495 -0.10 8.42 5.21
CA GLU A 495 1.13 8.90 5.84
C GLU A 495 1.46 7.99 7.04
N PRO A 496 2.71 7.51 7.16
CA PRO A 496 3.12 6.73 8.32
C PRO A 496 2.93 7.51 9.64
N GLU A 497 2.37 6.83 10.64
CA GLU A 497 2.17 7.34 12.00
C GLU A 497 3.00 6.54 13.03
N PRO A 498 3.35 7.15 14.18
CA PRO A 498 4.00 6.45 15.30
C PRO A 498 3.24 5.20 15.78
N GLU A 499 3.97 4.09 15.96
CA GLU A 499 3.47 2.90 16.67
C GLU A 499 4.39 2.57 17.87
N ILE A 500 5.36 1.66 17.72
CA ILE A 500 6.43 1.45 18.72
C ILE A 500 7.43 2.60 18.68
N ALA A 501 7.77 3.12 17.49
CA ALA A 501 8.60 4.30 17.38
C ALA A 501 7.73 5.54 17.61
N VAL A 502 8.06 6.34 18.62
CA VAL A 502 7.27 7.52 19.03
C VAL A 502 7.65 8.78 18.25
N ALA A 503 8.82 8.76 17.62
CA ALA A 503 9.34 9.83 16.77
C ALA A 503 10.44 9.29 15.86
N TRP A 504 10.70 10.00 14.76
CA TRP A 504 11.81 9.71 13.86
C TRP A 504 12.45 10.97 13.28
N ALA A 505 13.71 10.84 12.87
CA ALA A 505 14.44 11.89 12.16
C ALA A 505 15.46 11.27 11.18
N PHE A 506 15.92 12.07 10.23
CA PHE A 506 16.91 11.71 9.23
C PHE A 506 18.16 12.58 9.35
N SER A 507 19.32 12.03 8.98
CA SER A 507 20.52 12.85 8.67
C SER A 507 20.25 13.81 7.50
N GLU A 508 21.08 14.83 7.34
CA GLU A 508 20.95 15.82 6.26
C GLU A 508 20.98 15.19 4.86
N ASP A 509 21.80 14.16 4.67
CA ASP A 509 21.89 13.38 3.42
C ASP A 509 20.83 12.27 3.31
N ALA A 510 19.95 12.14 4.31
CA ALA A 510 18.92 11.12 4.46
C ALA A 510 19.43 9.67 4.34
N THR A 511 20.71 9.40 4.65
CA THR A 511 21.26 8.04 4.70
C THR A 511 21.22 7.41 6.10
N GLU A 512 20.85 8.16 7.14
CA GLU A 512 20.68 7.64 8.50
C GLU A 512 19.26 7.96 8.98
N LEU A 513 18.50 6.93 9.34
CA LEU A 513 17.16 7.02 9.91
C LEU A 513 17.21 6.65 11.40
N TYR A 514 16.73 7.54 12.25
CA TYR A 514 16.67 7.35 13.69
C TYR A 514 15.23 7.15 14.14
N PHE A 515 14.94 6.04 14.83
CA PHE A 515 13.67 5.81 15.51
C PHE A 515 13.84 5.87 17.02
N VAL A 516 13.08 6.74 17.68
CA VAL A 516 13.00 6.78 19.15
C VAL A 516 11.94 5.78 19.60
N ILE A 517 12.31 4.80 20.42
CA ILE A 517 11.43 3.69 20.80
C ILE A 517 10.65 4.00 22.07
N ARG A 518 9.36 3.66 22.10
CA ARG A 518 8.45 3.82 23.23
C ARG A 518 8.93 3.02 24.45
N GLY A 519 8.98 3.66 25.61
CA GLY A 519 9.21 2.97 26.88
C GLY A 519 7.97 2.23 27.40
N GLY A 520 8.19 1.11 28.09
CA GLY A 520 7.12 0.33 28.73
C GLY A 520 6.34 -0.61 27.80
N VAL A 521 6.82 -0.82 26.58
CA VAL A 521 6.28 -1.85 25.68
C VAL A 521 6.75 -3.21 26.15
N VAL A 522 5.85 -4.20 26.14
CA VAL A 522 6.17 -5.60 26.38
C VAL A 522 5.58 -6.49 25.29
N ALA A 523 6.27 -7.59 24.99
CA ALA A 523 5.74 -8.70 24.21
C ALA A 523 5.18 -9.77 25.16
N TYR A 524 3.99 -10.28 24.86
CA TYR A 524 3.36 -11.37 25.61
C TYR A 524 3.58 -12.72 24.91
N ASP A 525 4.06 -13.70 25.68
CA ASP A 525 4.18 -15.10 25.30
C ASP A 525 3.03 -15.90 25.96
N PRO A 526 2.00 -16.27 25.19
CA PRO A 526 0.85 -17.02 25.73
C PRO A 526 1.18 -18.49 26.02
N TRP A 527 2.31 -19.00 25.53
CA TRP A 527 2.70 -20.41 25.66
C TRP A 527 3.34 -20.69 27.02
N ASN A 528 3.97 -19.68 27.63
CA ASN A 528 4.60 -19.77 28.95
C ASN A 528 4.04 -18.74 29.96
N ASP A 529 3.00 -17.99 29.58
CA ASP A 529 2.41 -16.88 30.36
C ASP A 529 3.48 -15.89 30.87
N LYS A 530 4.38 -15.48 29.98
CA LYS A 530 5.51 -14.59 30.28
C LYS A 530 5.45 -13.32 29.43
N THR A 531 5.97 -12.22 29.98
CA THR A 531 6.18 -10.98 29.23
C THR A 531 7.66 -10.67 29.10
N TYR A 532 8.04 -10.07 27.97
CA TYR A 532 9.40 -9.63 27.66
C TYR A 532 9.39 -8.12 27.39
N PRO A 533 10.26 -7.31 28.02
CA PRO A 533 10.38 -5.89 27.68
C PRO A 533 10.85 -5.74 26.22
N ILE A 534 10.37 -4.68 25.56
CA ILE A 534 10.79 -4.31 24.21
C ILE A 534 11.56 -2.98 24.27
N ASP A 535 12.74 -2.96 23.68
CA ASP A 535 13.55 -1.76 23.50
C ASP A 535 14.12 -1.64 22.06
N ALA A 536 14.99 -0.65 21.84
CA ALA A 536 15.65 -0.42 20.56
C ALA A 536 16.47 -1.63 20.05
N THR A 537 17.04 -2.44 20.94
CA THR A 537 17.75 -3.67 20.58
C THR A 537 16.81 -4.68 19.93
N ASP A 538 15.61 -4.87 20.47
CA ASP A 538 14.62 -5.80 19.92
C ASP A 538 14.15 -5.35 18.52
N VAL A 539 13.96 -4.05 18.33
CA VAL A 539 13.57 -3.48 17.03
C VAL A 539 14.66 -3.72 15.97
N LEU A 540 15.92 -3.43 16.30
CA LEU A 540 17.03 -3.69 15.39
C LEU A 540 17.25 -5.18 15.14
N PHE A 541 17.21 -6.00 16.20
CA PHE A 541 17.34 -7.46 16.11
C PHE A 541 16.25 -8.07 15.23
N SER A 542 15.00 -7.62 15.36
CA SER A 542 13.88 -8.11 14.55
C SER A 542 14.13 -7.90 13.06
N CYS A 543 14.55 -6.69 12.65
CA CYS A 543 14.85 -6.39 11.24
C CYS A 543 16.10 -7.11 10.74
N TRP A 544 17.17 -7.11 11.54
CA TRP A 544 18.44 -7.78 11.21
C TRP A 544 18.26 -9.29 11.04
N ARG A 545 17.46 -9.92 11.91
CA ARG A 545 17.18 -11.36 11.89
C ARG A 545 16.52 -11.78 10.59
N ILE A 546 15.62 -10.98 10.04
CA ILE A 546 14.94 -11.29 8.77
C ILE A 546 15.95 -11.37 7.63
N VAL A 547 16.82 -10.37 7.52
CA VAL A 547 17.91 -10.34 6.53
C VAL A 547 18.89 -11.49 6.75
N ARG A 548 19.19 -11.83 8.01
CA ARG A 548 20.08 -12.94 8.34
C ARG A 548 19.50 -14.30 7.97
N LEU A 549 18.24 -14.54 8.29
CA LEU A 549 17.55 -15.80 8.01
C LEU A 549 17.41 -16.00 6.50
N ASN A 550 17.07 -14.93 5.77
CA ASN A 550 16.91 -14.91 4.32
C ASN A 550 16.11 -16.12 3.80
N LEU A 551 14.92 -16.33 4.38
CA LEU A 551 14.14 -17.53 4.13
C LEU A 551 13.61 -17.53 2.69
N PRO A 552 13.57 -18.68 1.99
CA PRO A 552 13.05 -18.74 0.63
C PRO A 552 11.61 -18.21 0.56
N GLY A 553 11.33 -17.32 -0.40
CA GLY A 553 9.99 -16.72 -0.55
C GLY A 553 9.65 -15.64 0.47
N SER A 554 10.59 -15.22 1.34
CA SER A 554 10.40 -14.09 2.25
C SER A 554 10.59 -12.73 1.56
N ALA A 555 10.04 -11.69 2.19
CA ALA A 555 10.21 -10.30 1.78
C ALA A 555 11.48 -9.63 2.37
N ALA A 556 12.53 -10.41 2.68
CA ALA A 556 13.76 -9.88 3.28
C ALA A 556 14.46 -8.80 2.44
N TRP A 557 14.26 -8.82 1.12
CA TRP A 557 14.77 -7.84 0.16
C TRP A 557 14.39 -6.39 0.49
N MET A 558 13.21 -6.17 1.09
CA MET A 558 12.75 -4.84 1.48
C MET A 558 13.64 -4.19 2.54
N PHE A 559 14.43 -4.99 3.26
CA PHE A 559 15.47 -4.50 4.14
C PHE A 559 16.86 -4.60 3.50
N SER A 560 17.23 -5.77 2.94
CA SER A 560 18.59 -5.99 2.43
C SER A 560 18.97 -5.11 1.25
N ASP A 561 18.01 -4.63 0.46
CA ASP A 561 18.30 -3.80 -0.71
C ASP A 561 18.48 -2.31 -0.37
N PHE A 562 18.06 -1.90 0.83
CA PHE A 562 17.96 -0.49 1.20
C PHE A 562 18.76 -0.15 2.46
N ILE A 563 18.94 -1.11 3.37
CA ILE A 563 19.51 -0.90 4.69
C ILE A 563 20.70 -1.83 4.91
N ASP A 564 21.82 -1.25 5.29
CA ASP A 564 22.94 -1.97 5.84
C ASP A 564 22.66 -2.35 7.30
N MET A 565 22.16 -3.57 7.49
CA MET A 565 21.78 -4.08 8.80
C MET A 565 22.98 -4.22 9.75
N ASP A 566 24.18 -4.50 9.24
CA ASP A 566 25.38 -4.65 10.06
C ASP A 566 26.03 -3.30 10.40
N ALA A 567 25.83 -2.26 9.58
CA ALA A 567 26.22 -0.88 9.89
C ALA A 567 25.17 -0.10 10.69
N SER A 568 23.97 -0.67 10.88
CA SER A 568 22.94 -0.13 11.76
C SER A 568 23.30 -0.35 13.23
N THR A 569 22.75 0.43 14.15
CA THR A 569 23.19 0.41 15.55
C THR A 569 22.12 0.91 16.53
N VAL A 570 22.19 0.47 17.78
CA VAL A 570 21.40 1.01 18.88
C VAL A 570 22.17 2.14 19.58
N LEU A 571 21.48 3.24 19.85
CA LEU A 571 22.00 4.38 20.59
C LEU A 571 21.30 4.52 21.94
N THR A 572 22.07 4.86 22.96
CA THR A 572 21.51 5.44 24.19
C THR A 572 20.95 6.84 23.90
N GLU A 573 20.08 7.35 24.78
CA GLU A 573 19.57 8.72 24.63
C GLU A 573 20.68 9.78 24.67
N GLU A 574 21.75 9.55 25.45
CA GLU A 574 22.88 10.47 25.50
C GLU A 574 23.70 10.48 24.20
N GLU A 575 23.88 9.32 23.58
CA GLU A 575 24.52 9.23 22.25
C GLU A 575 23.64 9.89 21.18
N PHE A 576 22.33 9.66 21.23
CA PHE A 576 21.41 10.27 20.28
C PHE A 576 21.33 11.80 20.42
N LYS A 577 21.45 12.35 21.64
CA LYS A 577 21.56 13.81 21.84
C LYS A 577 22.75 14.42 21.09
N GLN A 578 23.86 13.68 20.95
CA GLN A 578 25.02 14.14 20.17
C GLN A 578 24.72 14.17 18.66
N GLU A 579 23.97 13.20 18.16
CA GLU A 579 23.50 13.17 16.76
C GLU A 579 22.53 14.32 16.48
N LEU A 580 21.54 14.51 17.37
CA LEU A 580 20.58 15.62 17.28
C LEU A 580 21.27 16.98 17.26
N ALA A 581 22.33 17.18 18.04
CA ALA A 581 23.07 18.45 18.08
C ALA A 581 23.65 18.86 16.71
N LYS A 582 23.87 17.91 15.79
CA LYS A 582 24.30 18.16 14.41
C LYS A 582 23.18 18.76 13.55
N GLY A 583 21.92 18.61 13.97
CA GLY A 583 20.72 18.98 13.22
C GLY A 583 20.22 17.80 12.38
N LEU A 584 19.09 17.23 12.78
CA LEU A 584 18.42 16.15 12.04
C LEU A 584 17.09 16.65 11.47
N THR A 585 16.69 16.13 10.31
CA THR A 585 15.45 16.52 9.64
C THR A 585 14.32 15.57 10.04
N ALA A 586 13.28 16.08 10.70
CA ALA A 586 12.06 15.35 10.99
C ALA A 586 10.96 15.76 10.00
N VAL A 587 10.32 14.76 9.37
CA VAL A 587 9.17 14.96 8.48
C VAL A 587 7.98 14.19 9.03
N TYR A 588 6.89 14.89 9.31
CA TYR A 588 5.65 14.31 9.82
C TYR A 588 4.45 15.21 9.58
N ARG A 589 3.34 14.63 9.11
CA ARG A 589 2.08 15.30 8.76
C ARG A 589 2.26 16.44 7.76
N GLY A 590 3.05 16.18 6.72
CA GLY A 590 3.41 17.14 5.68
C GLY A 590 4.23 18.34 6.18
N LYS A 591 4.78 18.29 7.39
CA LYS A 591 5.65 19.32 7.95
C LYS A 591 7.07 18.79 8.02
N GLU A 592 8.01 19.68 7.79
CA GLU A 592 9.44 19.42 7.94
C GLU A 592 10.01 20.34 9.02
N LYS A 593 10.90 19.81 9.86
CA LYS A 593 11.63 20.58 10.86
C LYS A 593 13.02 20.02 11.09
N VAL A 594 14.03 20.88 11.04
CA VAL A 594 15.35 20.55 11.60
C VAL A 594 15.26 20.62 13.12
N VAL A 595 15.51 19.50 13.78
CA VAL A 595 15.49 19.35 15.25
C VAL A 595 16.90 19.21 15.80
N LYS A 596 17.13 19.80 16.99
CA LYS A 596 18.45 19.82 17.64
C LYS A 596 18.48 19.21 19.04
N SER A 597 17.33 18.74 19.53
CA SER A 597 17.21 18.10 20.83
C SER A 597 16.10 17.04 20.83
N LEU A 598 16.16 16.12 21.80
CA LEU A 598 15.16 15.06 21.93
C LEU A 598 13.79 15.66 22.25
N ASP A 599 13.72 16.67 23.12
CA ASP A 599 12.48 17.36 23.45
C ASP A 599 11.85 18.03 22.23
N GLU A 600 12.65 18.69 21.37
CA GLU A 600 12.14 19.27 20.13
C GLU A 600 11.54 18.21 19.20
N LEU A 601 12.20 17.06 19.10
CA LEU A 601 11.76 15.93 18.28
C LEU A 601 10.46 15.33 18.84
N LEU A 602 10.43 14.96 20.12
CA LEU A 602 9.23 14.37 20.74
C LEU A 602 8.04 15.33 20.72
N ASN A 603 8.27 16.63 20.95
CA ASN A 603 7.21 17.64 20.85
C ASN A 603 6.70 17.82 19.41
N PHE A 604 7.55 17.67 18.40
CA PHE A 604 7.14 17.70 16.99
C PHE A 604 6.16 16.56 16.65
N PHE A 605 6.39 15.38 17.23
CA PHE A 605 5.50 14.22 17.13
C PHE A 605 4.35 14.21 18.15
N GLY A 606 4.32 15.18 19.08
CA GLY A 606 3.30 15.27 20.14
C GLY A 606 3.40 14.17 21.21
N TYR A 607 4.55 13.53 21.36
CA TYR A 607 4.76 12.45 22.33
C TYR A 607 5.19 12.98 23.70
N LYS A 608 4.58 12.43 24.76
CA LYS A 608 4.99 12.61 26.16
C LYS A 608 4.95 11.25 26.84
N GLY A 609 6.11 10.74 27.21
CA GLY A 609 6.22 9.44 27.86
C GLY A 609 7.67 8.96 27.90
N PRO A 610 7.93 7.83 28.57
CA PRO A 610 9.26 7.24 28.60
C PRO A 610 9.67 6.73 27.22
N THR A 611 10.97 6.58 27.04
CA THR A 611 11.62 6.05 25.85
C THR A 611 12.50 4.85 26.23
N ALA A 612 12.75 3.95 25.29
CA ALA A 612 13.54 2.72 25.48
C ALA A 612 14.64 2.63 24.41
N GLY A 613 15.49 3.66 24.37
CA GLY A 613 16.59 3.77 23.42
C GLY A 613 16.17 4.23 22.03
N VAL A 614 17.16 4.27 21.14
CA VAL A 614 17.01 4.76 19.76
C VAL A 614 17.67 3.77 18.81
N VAL A 615 16.98 3.41 17.73
CA VAL A 615 17.57 2.62 16.64
C VAL A 615 18.03 3.56 15.55
N LYS A 616 19.26 3.40 15.08
CA LYS A 616 19.80 4.07 13.89
C LYS A 616 19.95 3.04 12.78
N PHE A 617 19.13 3.17 11.74
CA PHE A 617 19.24 2.40 10.50
C PHE A 617 20.15 3.13 9.51
N LYS A 618 21.15 2.42 8.97
CA LYS A 618 22.05 2.94 7.94
C LYS A 618 21.54 2.56 6.55
N LEU A 619 21.07 3.52 5.78
CA LEU A 619 20.61 3.30 4.41
C LEU A 619 21.80 3.33 3.43
N TYR A 620 21.73 2.53 2.37
CA TYR A 620 22.75 2.56 1.30
C TYR A 620 22.73 3.87 0.49
N PHE A 621 21.57 4.50 0.40
CA PHE A 621 21.32 5.76 -0.30
C PHE A 621 20.06 6.42 0.28
N PRO A 622 19.84 7.74 0.08
CA PRO A 622 18.59 8.38 0.48
C PRO A 622 17.42 7.71 -0.22
N TYR A 623 16.46 7.20 0.55
CA TYR A 623 15.30 6.49 0.00
C TYR A 623 14.01 7.03 0.64
N PRO A 624 13.32 8.00 0.00
CA PRO A 624 12.10 8.61 0.53
C PRO A 624 11.04 7.60 1.01
N PRO A 625 10.82 6.44 0.34
CA PRO A 625 9.80 5.48 0.74
C PRO A 625 10.11 4.65 1.99
N ILE A 626 11.30 4.79 2.59
CA ILE A 626 11.78 3.86 3.64
C ILE A 626 10.80 3.70 4.81
N LEU A 627 10.09 4.76 5.20
CA LEU A 627 9.08 4.67 6.27
C LEU A 627 7.90 3.78 5.89
N HIS A 628 7.50 3.74 4.62
CA HIS A 628 6.43 2.85 4.15
C HIS A 628 6.83 1.38 4.24
N ILE A 629 8.11 1.03 4.08
CA ILE A 629 8.60 -0.34 4.33
C ILE A 629 8.42 -0.71 5.81
N PHE A 630 8.72 0.20 6.73
CA PHE A 630 8.52 -0.03 8.17
C PHE A 630 7.05 -0.11 8.61
N THR A 631 6.09 0.18 7.73
CA THR A 631 4.65 -0.07 7.98
C THR A 631 4.21 -1.49 7.65
N THR A 632 5.07 -2.28 6.98
CA THR A 632 4.72 -3.62 6.49
C THR A 632 4.93 -4.70 7.58
N ALA A 633 4.43 -5.91 7.31
CA ALA A 633 4.48 -7.03 8.26
C ALA A 633 5.90 -7.44 8.65
N ILE A 634 6.89 -7.28 7.74
CA ILE A 634 8.28 -7.66 8.03
C ILE A 634 8.88 -6.78 9.12
N ALA A 635 8.34 -5.58 9.37
CA ALA A 635 8.81 -4.71 10.43
C ALA A 635 8.22 -5.08 11.80
N SER A 636 7.51 -6.21 11.91
CA SER A 636 6.96 -6.72 13.16
C SER A 636 8.07 -6.92 14.20
N VAL A 637 7.87 -6.36 15.39
CA VAL A 637 8.85 -6.41 16.46
C VAL A 637 8.61 -7.62 17.35
N ILE A 638 9.66 -8.44 17.49
CA ILE A 638 9.71 -9.61 18.38
C ILE A 638 10.78 -9.39 19.48
N PRO A 639 10.60 -9.95 20.68
CA PRO A 639 11.60 -9.90 21.73
C PRO A 639 12.79 -10.83 21.41
N MET A 640 14.00 -10.27 21.43
CA MET A 640 15.25 -10.99 21.22
C MET A 640 15.45 -12.10 22.27
N GLU A 641 15.04 -11.85 23.52
CA GLU A 641 15.11 -12.83 24.60
C GLU A 641 14.29 -14.10 24.31
N TYR A 642 13.08 -13.95 23.78
CA TYR A 642 12.26 -15.11 23.41
C TYR A 642 12.88 -15.87 22.24
N ALA A 643 13.35 -15.15 21.22
CA ALA A 643 13.92 -15.74 20.01
C ALA A 643 15.21 -16.53 20.29
N LEU A 644 16.04 -16.06 21.23
CA LEU A 644 17.35 -16.65 21.52
C LEU A 644 17.39 -17.52 22.78
N GLY A 645 16.42 -17.41 23.68
CA GLY A 645 16.32 -18.20 24.90
C GLY A 645 17.58 -18.08 25.77
N ASP A 646 18.21 -19.22 26.06
CA ASP A 646 19.41 -19.32 26.90
C ASP A 646 20.65 -18.61 26.31
N LYS A 647 20.63 -18.29 25.01
CA LYS A 647 21.72 -17.57 24.33
C LYS A 647 21.59 -16.05 24.42
N TYR A 648 20.46 -15.54 24.91
CA TYR A 648 20.14 -14.11 24.90
C TYR A 648 21.21 -13.25 25.58
N GLU A 649 21.57 -13.56 26.83
CA GLU A 649 22.54 -12.75 27.62
C GLU A 649 23.90 -12.65 26.94
N ALA A 650 24.38 -13.77 26.37
CA ALA A 650 25.64 -13.79 25.63
C ALA A 650 25.55 -12.95 24.35
N ALA A 651 24.46 -13.11 23.59
CA ALA A 651 24.24 -12.36 22.36
C ALA A 651 24.10 -10.85 22.61
N LEU A 652 23.43 -10.46 23.68
CA LEU A 652 23.28 -9.07 24.08
C LEU A 652 24.64 -8.45 24.47
N ALA A 653 25.42 -9.14 25.29
CA ALA A 653 26.74 -8.67 25.69
C ALA A 653 27.72 -8.56 24.51
N GLU A 654 27.79 -9.59 23.65
CA GLU A 654 28.72 -9.62 22.51
C GLU A 654 28.36 -8.63 21.40
N SER A 655 27.06 -8.36 21.20
CA SER A 655 26.61 -7.28 20.31
C SER A 655 26.78 -5.89 20.91
N ASN A 656 27.28 -5.78 22.15
CA ASN A 656 27.38 -4.53 22.89
C ASN A 656 26.03 -3.80 22.93
N TYR A 657 24.97 -4.53 23.34
CA TYR A 657 23.60 -4.04 23.43
C TYR A 657 23.09 -3.47 22.10
N GLY A 658 23.26 -4.24 21.01
CA GLY A 658 22.82 -3.84 19.66
C GLY A 658 23.72 -2.82 18.95
N LYS A 659 24.87 -2.45 19.53
CA LYS A 659 25.83 -1.56 18.85
C LYS A 659 26.62 -2.23 17.73
N ASN A 660 26.73 -3.55 17.78
CA ASN A 660 27.38 -4.40 16.78
C ASN A 660 26.45 -5.57 16.39
N PRO A 661 25.46 -5.34 15.50
CA PRO A 661 24.49 -6.36 15.09
C PRO A 661 25.13 -7.62 14.50
N SER A 662 26.27 -7.49 13.81
CA SER A 662 27.00 -8.60 13.19
C SER A 662 27.38 -9.71 14.20
N ALA A 663 27.51 -9.39 15.49
CA ALA A 663 27.78 -10.36 16.54
C ALA A 663 26.64 -11.39 16.71
N TRP A 664 25.41 -11.03 16.35
CA TRP A 664 24.26 -11.92 16.42
C TRP A 664 24.36 -13.12 15.45
N ALA A 665 25.21 -13.04 14.42
CA ALA A 665 25.43 -14.12 13.46
C ALA A 665 25.99 -15.42 14.07
N LYS A 666 26.54 -15.35 15.29
CA LYS A 666 26.95 -16.52 16.09
C LYS A 666 25.76 -17.31 16.65
N TYR A 667 24.61 -16.66 16.80
CA TYR A 667 23.43 -17.18 17.49
C TYR A 667 22.24 -17.41 16.55
N VAL A 668 22.22 -16.71 15.41
CA VAL A 668 21.22 -16.87 14.33
C VAL A 668 21.91 -17.36 13.06
N ILE A 669 21.49 -18.51 12.56
CA ILE A 669 21.99 -19.11 11.31
C ILE A 669 21.02 -18.83 10.16
N PRO A 670 21.48 -18.76 8.90
CA PRO A 670 20.59 -18.62 7.76
C PRO A 670 19.72 -19.87 7.55
N GLY A 671 18.51 -19.67 7.00
CA GLY A 671 17.62 -20.75 6.59
C GLY A 671 16.65 -21.25 7.67
N GLU A 672 15.78 -22.18 7.26
CA GLU A 672 14.65 -22.70 8.06
C GLU A 672 15.06 -23.61 9.23
N GLU A 673 16.35 -23.94 9.31
CA GLU A 673 16.91 -24.75 10.40
C GLU A 673 17.20 -23.94 11.66
N ASP A 674 17.16 -22.60 11.56
CA ASP A 674 17.42 -21.72 12.68
C ASP A 674 16.41 -21.95 13.84
N PRO A 675 16.90 -22.12 15.09
CA PRO A 675 16.02 -22.37 16.23
C PRO A 675 14.98 -21.28 16.47
N SER A 676 15.29 -20.01 16.21
CA SER A 676 14.35 -18.92 16.43
C SER A 676 13.19 -18.99 15.44
N TYR A 677 13.46 -19.33 14.17
CA TYR A 677 12.41 -19.54 13.16
C TYR A 677 11.52 -20.72 13.51
N ARG A 678 12.13 -21.86 13.87
CA ARG A 678 11.39 -23.07 14.28
C ARG A 678 10.50 -22.84 15.49
N LEU A 679 10.88 -21.92 16.38
CA LEU A 679 10.06 -21.51 17.50
C LEU A 679 8.88 -20.61 17.06
N LEU A 680 9.20 -19.49 16.41
CA LEU A 680 8.21 -18.45 16.09
C LEU A 680 7.19 -18.89 15.03
N LYS A 681 7.53 -19.85 14.17
CA LYS A 681 6.60 -20.35 13.15
C LYS A 681 5.34 -20.99 13.74
N ASP A 682 5.46 -21.63 14.91
CA ASP A 682 4.38 -22.39 15.56
C ASP A 682 3.92 -21.73 16.87
N LYS A 683 4.81 -20.97 17.52
CA LYS A 683 4.60 -20.34 18.83
C LYS A 683 4.89 -18.83 18.76
N PRO A 684 4.05 -18.05 18.07
CA PRO A 684 4.19 -16.60 18.01
C PRO A 684 4.00 -15.96 19.38
N VAL A 685 4.70 -14.86 19.61
CA VAL A 685 4.44 -13.93 20.72
C VAL A 685 3.65 -12.75 20.20
N SER A 686 3.22 -11.86 21.10
CA SER A 686 2.43 -10.70 20.71
C SER A 686 2.96 -9.40 21.30
N THR A 687 3.30 -8.46 20.42
CA THR A 687 3.43 -7.03 20.73
C THR A 687 2.20 -6.24 20.32
N GLY A 688 1.22 -6.88 19.68
CA GLY A 688 0.00 -6.28 19.14
C GLY A 688 -1.21 -6.36 20.08
N PRO A 689 -2.39 -5.89 19.60
CA PRO A 689 -3.62 -5.84 20.38
C PRO A 689 -4.22 -7.22 20.71
N TYR A 690 -3.90 -8.26 19.96
CA TYR A 690 -4.33 -9.64 20.22
C TYR A 690 -3.14 -10.59 20.24
N TYR A 691 -3.29 -11.77 20.84
CA TYR A 691 -2.34 -12.88 20.72
C TYR A 691 -3.03 -14.12 20.18
N VAL A 692 -2.28 -15.00 19.51
CA VAL A 692 -2.78 -16.32 19.11
C VAL A 692 -2.96 -17.18 20.36
N ALA A 693 -4.20 -17.48 20.70
CA ALA A 693 -4.55 -18.21 21.92
C ALA A 693 -4.72 -19.71 21.68
N ASP A 694 -5.25 -20.07 20.50
CA ASP A 694 -5.39 -21.45 20.05
C ASP A 694 -5.52 -21.48 18.53
N TYR A 695 -5.15 -22.59 17.89
CA TYR A 695 -5.37 -22.77 16.46
C TYR A 695 -5.40 -24.26 16.09
N ARG A 696 -6.11 -24.56 15.00
CA ARG A 696 -6.10 -25.86 14.36
C ARG A 696 -5.98 -25.66 12.85
N GLU A 697 -4.88 -26.13 12.30
CA GLU A 697 -4.57 -26.01 10.87
C GLU A 697 -5.73 -26.48 9.99
N GLY A 698 -6.07 -25.65 9.00
CA GLY A 698 -7.19 -25.86 8.08
C GLY A 698 -8.58 -25.78 8.71
N SER A 699 -8.70 -25.38 9.99
CA SER A 699 -9.97 -25.34 10.70
C SER A 699 -10.25 -23.99 11.38
N TYR A 700 -9.40 -23.51 12.28
CA TYR A 700 -9.61 -22.21 12.92
C TYR A 700 -8.33 -21.58 13.48
N ILE A 701 -8.36 -20.26 13.67
CA ILE A 701 -7.37 -19.50 14.47
C ILE A 701 -8.16 -18.63 15.46
N LEU A 702 -7.88 -18.80 16.75
CA LEU A 702 -8.46 -18.01 17.83
C LEU A 702 -7.44 -16.98 18.33
N LEU A 703 -7.78 -15.71 18.17
CA LEU A 703 -7.06 -14.60 18.77
C LEU A 703 -7.79 -14.13 20.03
N LYS A 704 -7.04 -13.79 21.09
CA LYS A 704 -7.59 -13.18 22.30
C LYS A 704 -6.95 -11.85 22.59
N LEU A 705 -7.72 -10.96 23.20
CA LEU A 705 -7.28 -9.63 23.58
C LEU A 705 -6.01 -9.70 24.43
N ASN A 706 -4.98 -8.96 24.01
CA ASN A 706 -3.73 -8.85 24.73
C ASN A 706 -3.83 -7.76 25.81
N LYS A 707 -4.03 -8.18 27.07
CA LYS A 707 -4.09 -7.27 28.23
C LYS A 707 -2.79 -6.49 28.47
N TYR A 708 -1.67 -6.92 27.89
CA TYR A 708 -0.38 -6.25 27.98
C TYR A 708 -0.11 -5.29 26.81
N TYR A 709 -1.01 -5.22 25.83
CA TYR A 709 -0.89 -4.26 24.75
C TYR A 709 -0.87 -2.83 25.30
N TRP A 710 0.08 -2.03 24.82
CA TRP A 710 0.28 -0.68 25.26
C TRP A 710 -0.99 0.15 25.02
N ASN A 711 -1.20 1.18 25.86
CA ASN A 711 -2.17 2.27 25.69
C ASN A 711 -3.47 2.26 26.53
N ALA A 712 -3.36 2.11 27.86
CA ALA A 712 -4.48 2.31 28.79
C ALA A 712 -5.31 3.60 28.54
N THR A 713 -4.71 4.65 27.95
CA THR A 713 -5.38 5.91 27.60
C THR A 713 -6.26 5.80 26.35
N LEU A 714 -5.84 5.12 25.29
CA LEU A 714 -6.70 4.86 24.12
C LEU A 714 -7.86 3.93 24.49
N TRP A 715 -7.59 2.94 25.35
CA TRP A 715 -8.62 2.09 25.93
C TRP A 715 -9.66 2.91 26.71
N GLU A 716 -9.21 3.85 27.55
CA GLU A 716 -10.08 4.75 28.29
C GLU A 716 -10.86 5.69 27.35
N GLN A 717 -10.23 6.21 26.30
CA GLN A 717 -10.85 7.12 25.34
C GLN A 717 -11.90 6.44 24.45
N LEU A 718 -11.60 5.25 23.94
CA LEU A 718 -12.49 4.51 23.04
C LEU A 718 -13.58 3.76 23.81
N TYR A 719 -13.24 3.19 24.98
CA TYR A 719 -14.07 2.19 25.65
C TYR A 719 -14.40 2.55 27.11
N GLY A 720 -13.93 3.68 27.62
CA GLY A 720 -14.23 4.12 28.99
C GLY A 720 -13.78 3.13 30.07
N TYR A 721 -12.76 2.30 29.79
CA TYR A 721 -12.11 1.43 30.77
C TYR A 721 -10.60 1.36 30.51
N LYS A 722 -9.83 1.09 31.56
CA LYS A 722 -8.40 0.78 31.48
C LYS A 722 -8.25 -0.74 31.66
N PRO A 723 -7.60 -1.47 30.73
CA PRO A 723 -7.41 -2.91 30.84
C PRO A 723 -6.68 -3.33 32.10
#